data_AF-A0A8C9YI97-F1
#
_entry.id   AF-A0A8C9YI97-F1
#
_cell.length_a   1.000
_cell.length_b   1.000
_cell.length_c   1.000
_cell.angle_alpha   90.00
_cell.angle_beta   90.00
_cell.angle_gamma   90.00
#
_symmetry.space_group_name_H-M   'P 1'
#
loop_
_entity.id
_entity.type
_entity.pdbx_description
1 polymer ?
#
loop_
_entity_poly.entity_id
_entity_poly.type
_entity_poly.pdbx_seq_one_letter_code
_entity_poly.pdbx_strand_id
1 'polypeptide(L)'
;MVLSGCAIIVRGQPRGGPPPERQINLSNIRAGAMARRAAQGQPDTKDTPDEPWAFQAREFLRKKLIGKEVCFTVEIKTALGREYGMVYLGRDTTGENIADSLVNEGLATVRREGIRGNNPDQARLCELEDQAKASKKGLWSEGGGTHTIRDIKPINAIIEHVRDGSVVRALLLPDYYLVTVMLSGVKCPTFKREADGAESPEPFAAEAKFFTESRLLQRDVQIILESCPNQIILGTILHPNGNITELLLKEGFARCVDWSMAVYTQGAEKLRAAERSAKERKVRIWKDYVAPTANLDQKDRQFVAKVMQVVNADAMVVKLNSGELKTIHLSSIRPPRIEGENKDKDKRFRPLYDIPYMFEAREFLRKKLIGKKVNVTVDYIRAATGPGEGTPAFSERTCATVTIGGINIAEALVSKGLATIIRYRQDDDQRSSHYDELLAAEARAIKNGKGLHSKKEVPIHRVADISGETQKAKQFLPFLQRAGRSEAVVEYVFSGSRLKLYMPKETCLITFLLAGIECPRSSRNMPGGMQVAEPFSDEAMLFTKELVLQREVEVEVESMDKAGNFIGWLHIEGVNLSIALVENALSKVHFTAERSAYYKTLVSAEESCRQRKEKIWANYEEKPVEEVVHVTEEKERVANYRAVYVTEICDTLHFYTQDVETGGQLESLMETMRAEIASQPPVEGSYAPRRGDICIAKFADGEWYRAKVEKVESPAKVHVFYIDYGNREVVSSTRLAAMPPAFGTRILPAQATEHAFAFIQVPQDEDARADVVDCIVRDIQNSQCLMNVEYSGVTCPHVTIQFGDTKDDVGLGLVKEGLVMVDVRKEKHLQKIDITTFYGYLFHYDFRADDADEFGYRR
;
A
#
# COMPACT_ATOMS: atom_id res chain seq x y z
N MET A 1 54.08 21.14 -9.74
CA MET A 1 53.95 21.58 -8.33
C MET A 1 55.25 22.29 -7.94
N VAL A 2 55.21 23.26 -7.02
CA VAL A 2 56.36 23.98 -6.46
C VAL A 2 56.53 23.57 -5.00
N LEU A 3 57.62 22.89 -4.66
CA LEU A 3 57.87 22.37 -3.32
C LEU A 3 58.44 23.45 -2.38
N SER A 4 59.28 24.33 -2.91
CA SER A 4 59.91 25.44 -2.20
C SER A 4 60.38 26.49 -3.21
N GLY A 5 60.99 27.59 -2.74
CA GLY A 5 61.65 28.58 -3.61
C GLY A 5 62.81 28.04 -4.46
N CYS A 6 63.19 26.77 -4.33
CA CYS A 6 64.28 26.16 -5.10
C CYS A 6 63.97 24.74 -5.62
N ALA A 7 62.74 24.25 -5.49
CA ALA A 7 62.39 22.89 -5.91
C ALA A 7 60.99 22.83 -6.51
N ILE A 8 60.87 22.13 -7.64
CA ILE A 8 59.60 21.91 -8.34
C ILE A 8 59.43 20.43 -8.70
N ILE A 9 58.19 20.00 -8.89
CA ILE A 9 57.83 18.71 -9.48
C ILE A 9 57.23 18.98 -10.86
N VAL A 10 57.85 18.38 -11.86
CA VAL A 10 57.38 18.37 -13.25
C VAL A 10 56.70 17.02 -13.51
N ARG A 11 55.60 17.04 -14.27
CA ARG A 11 54.83 15.84 -14.63
C ARG A 11 54.83 15.67 -16.14
N GLY A 12 54.96 14.42 -16.62
CA GLY A 12 54.85 14.08 -18.04
C GLY A 12 53.40 14.19 -18.58
N GLN A 13 53.21 13.98 -19.89
CA GLN A 13 51.87 13.90 -20.48
C GLN A 13 51.12 12.63 -20.01
N PRO A 14 49.85 12.72 -19.60
CA PRO A 14 49.08 11.57 -19.12
C PRO A 14 48.78 10.58 -20.26
N ARG A 15 49.18 9.31 -20.07
CA ARG A 15 48.82 8.17 -20.95
C ARG A 15 48.21 7.06 -20.08
N GLY A 16 46.88 7.03 -19.96
CA GLY A 16 46.16 5.91 -19.32
C GLY A 16 46.32 5.75 -17.81
N GLY A 17 46.85 6.76 -17.10
CA GLY A 17 47.07 6.76 -15.64
C GLY A 17 47.74 8.06 -15.16
N PRO A 18 47.98 8.24 -13.85
CA PRO A 18 48.72 9.41 -13.35
C PRO A 18 50.15 9.41 -13.95
N PRO A 19 50.58 10.50 -14.61
CA PRO A 19 51.87 10.57 -15.28
C PRO A 19 53.03 10.53 -14.28
N PRO A 20 54.20 10.00 -14.67
CA PRO A 20 55.38 9.96 -13.80
C PRO A 20 55.79 11.37 -13.38
N GLU A 21 56.12 11.51 -12.09
CA GLU A 21 56.57 12.74 -11.48
C GLU A 21 58.09 12.78 -11.39
N ARG A 22 58.68 13.96 -11.56
CA ARG A 22 60.11 14.17 -11.40
C ARG A 22 60.37 15.46 -10.63
N GLN A 23 61.07 15.36 -9.50
CA GLN A 23 61.48 16.52 -8.71
C GLN A 23 62.79 17.09 -9.25
N ILE A 24 62.76 18.38 -9.61
CA ILE A 24 63.92 19.13 -10.08
C ILE A 24 64.21 20.25 -9.08
N ASN A 25 65.44 20.29 -8.57
CA ASN A 25 65.93 21.37 -7.73
C ASN A 25 66.70 22.38 -8.60
N LEU A 26 66.48 23.67 -8.39
CA LEU A 26 67.14 24.73 -9.15
C LEU A 26 68.64 24.74 -8.80
N SER A 27 69.50 24.64 -9.81
CA SER A 27 70.95 24.67 -9.62
C SER A 27 71.45 26.07 -9.25
N ASN A 28 72.60 26.13 -8.58
CA ASN A 28 73.35 27.36 -8.26
C ASN A 28 72.66 28.40 -7.36
N ILE A 29 71.42 28.17 -6.91
CA ILE A 29 70.68 29.10 -6.04
C ILE A 29 70.22 28.48 -4.71
N ARG A 30 69.97 29.33 -3.72
CA ARG A 30 69.39 28.96 -2.42
C ARG A 30 68.30 29.96 -2.07
N ALA A 31 67.06 29.48 -1.95
CA ALA A 31 65.97 30.23 -1.35
C ALA A 31 65.83 29.87 0.14
N GLY A 32 65.12 30.70 0.90
CA GLY A 32 64.77 30.41 2.29
C GLY A 32 64.00 29.09 2.41
N ALA A 33 64.25 28.35 3.49
CA ALA A 33 63.54 27.11 3.79
C ALA A 33 62.09 27.41 4.22
N MET A 34 61.14 26.74 3.57
CA MET A 34 59.74 26.71 4.02
C MET A 34 59.63 25.94 5.34
N ALA A 35 58.65 26.33 6.15
CA ALA A 35 58.30 25.70 7.42
C ALA A 35 58.11 24.19 7.26
N ARG A 36 58.70 23.40 8.16
CA ARG A 36 58.52 21.94 8.22
C ARG A 36 57.87 21.55 9.53
N ARG A 37 56.87 20.66 9.44
CA ARG A 37 56.29 20.00 10.61
C ARG A 37 57.15 18.84 11.07
N ALA A 38 57.19 18.63 12.38
CA ALA A 38 57.76 17.44 13.00
C ALA A 38 57.10 16.16 12.45
N ALA A 39 57.90 15.13 12.19
CA ALA A 39 57.39 13.85 11.73
C ALA A 39 56.69 13.13 12.91
N GLN A 40 55.44 12.70 12.73
CA GLN A 40 54.74 11.90 13.76
C GLN A 40 55.49 10.58 13.98
N GLY A 41 56.17 10.47 15.12
CA GLY A 41 56.97 9.29 15.49
C GLY A 41 58.40 9.57 15.98
N GLN A 42 58.89 10.82 15.90
CA GLN A 42 60.19 11.20 16.47
C GLN A 42 60.03 12.30 17.54
N PRO A 43 60.23 11.99 18.85
CA PRO A 43 59.90 12.88 19.95
C PRO A 43 60.75 14.17 20.04
N ASP A 44 61.88 14.23 19.33
CA ASP A 44 62.83 15.37 19.40
C ASP A 44 62.74 16.36 18.22
N THR A 45 61.85 16.15 17.25
CA THR A 45 61.69 17.08 16.12
C THR A 45 60.67 18.16 16.44
N LYS A 46 61.04 19.45 16.31
CA LYS A 46 60.16 20.61 16.51
C LYS A 46 59.77 21.22 15.16
N ASP A 47 58.57 21.81 15.11
CA ASP A 47 58.12 22.59 13.95
C ASP A 47 59.08 23.77 13.70
N THR A 48 59.45 23.98 12.44
CA THR A 48 60.33 25.09 12.03
C THR A 48 59.50 26.16 11.33
N PRO A 49 59.64 27.46 11.67
CA PRO A 49 58.97 28.54 10.95
C PRO A 49 59.59 28.75 9.56
N ASP A 50 58.89 29.47 8.68
CA ASP A 50 59.44 29.89 7.38
C ASP A 50 60.67 30.79 7.59
N GLU A 51 61.76 30.52 6.88
CA GLU A 51 62.88 31.47 6.78
C GLU A 51 62.42 32.76 6.06
N PRO A 52 63.03 33.92 6.35
CA PRO A 52 62.66 35.18 5.70
C PRO A 52 62.59 35.05 4.18
N TRP A 53 61.49 35.57 3.58
CA TRP A 53 61.23 35.54 2.13
C TRP A 53 61.05 34.15 1.50
N ALA A 54 61.08 33.05 2.28
CA ALA A 54 60.85 31.69 1.77
C ALA A 54 59.45 31.54 1.14
N PHE A 55 58.43 32.09 1.80
CA PHE A 55 57.05 32.09 1.31
C PHE A 55 56.90 32.88 0.00
N GLN A 56 57.48 34.09 -0.06
CA GLN A 56 57.46 34.96 -1.23
C GLN A 56 58.19 34.32 -2.42
N ALA A 57 59.33 33.65 -2.18
CA ALA A 57 60.06 32.91 -3.20
C ALA A 57 59.25 31.74 -3.78
N ARG A 58 58.58 30.98 -2.91
CA ARG A 58 57.67 29.90 -3.34
C ARG A 58 56.46 30.43 -4.10
N GLU A 59 55.83 31.51 -3.63
CA GLU A 59 54.66 32.12 -4.29
C GLU A 59 55.01 32.72 -5.65
N PHE A 60 56.19 33.32 -5.78
CA PHE A 60 56.70 33.80 -7.06
C PHE A 60 56.81 32.66 -8.07
N LEU A 61 57.42 31.54 -7.68
CA LEU A 61 57.48 30.34 -8.53
C LEU A 61 56.09 29.78 -8.84
N ARG A 62 55.20 29.73 -7.85
CA ARG A 62 53.84 29.20 -8.01
C ARG A 62 53.08 29.96 -9.08
N LYS A 63 53.04 31.30 -9.00
CA LYS A 63 52.34 32.16 -9.96
C LYS A 63 52.92 32.04 -11.38
N LYS A 64 54.22 31.78 -11.49
CA LYS A 64 54.93 31.73 -12.77
C LYS A 64 54.86 30.36 -13.45
N LEU A 65 54.86 29.27 -12.68
CA LEU A 65 55.08 27.91 -13.19
C LEU A 65 53.86 27.00 -13.16
N ILE A 66 52.90 27.22 -12.26
CA ILE A 66 51.77 26.29 -12.13
C ILE A 66 50.92 26.31 -13.40
N GLY A 67 50.78 25.13 -14.03
CA GLY A 67 49.99 24.93 -15.25
C GLY A 67 50.70 25.36 -16.55
N LYS A 68 51.98 25.74 -16.51
CA LYS A 68 52.78 26.09 -17.70
C LYS A 68 53.64 24.91 -18.16
N GLU A 69 53.90 24.85 -19.47
CA GLU A 69 54.91 23.96 -20.03
C GLU A 69 56.31 24.51 -19.70
N VAL A 70 57.21 23.65 -19.24
CA VAL A 70 58.58 23.99 -18.86
C VAL A 70 59.57 23.01 -19.48
N CYS A 71 60.72 23.53 -19.90
CA CYS A 71 61.87 22.74 -20.32
C CYS A 71 62.89 22.73 -19.17
N PHE A 72 63.58 21.62 -18.93
CA PHE A 72 64.60 21.56 -17.88
C PHE A 72 65.79 20.70 -18.30
N THR A 73 66.97 21.10 -17.83
CA THR A 73 68.21 20.33 -17.94
C THR A 73 68.56 19.76 -16.57
N VAL A 74 69.25 18.62 -16.50
CA VAL A 74 69.75 18.07 -15.23
C VAL A 74 71.27 18.10 -15.26
N GLU A 75 71.86 18.88 -14.39
CA GLU A 75 73.30 19.16 -14.35
C GLU A 75 74.01 18.26 -13.33
N ILE A 76 73.39 18.05 -12.16
CA ILE A 76 73.99 17.29 -11.06
C ILE A 76 72.98 16.31 -10.50
N LYS A 77 73.37 15.04 -10.39
CA LYS A 77 72.64 14.02 -9.65
C LYS A 77 73.43 13.61 -8.42
N THR A 78 72.84 13.77 -7.24
CA THR A 78 73.48 13.36 -5.99
C THR A 78 73.30 11.86 -5.75
N ALA A 79 74.19 11.25 -4.95
CA ALA A 79 74.10 9.84 -4.56
C ALA A 79 72.79 9.49 -3.82
N LEU A 80 72.12 10.50 -3.23
CA LEU A 80 70.80 10.39 -2.57
C LEU A 80 69.62 10.62 -3.54
N GLY A 81 69.85 10.59 -4.85
CA GLY A 81 68.79 10.68 -5.87
C GLY A 81 68.21 12.08 -6.11
N ARG A 82 68.75 13.14 -5.49
CA ARG A 82 68.32 14.52 -5.78
C ARG A 82 68.94 15.01 -7.09
N GLU A 83 68.10 15.49 -7.99
CA GLU A 83 68.48 16.07 -9.27
C GLU A 83 68.47 17.61 -9.18
N TYR A 84 69.57 18.24 -9.58
CA TYR A 84 69.74 19.68 -9.71
C TYR A 84 69.87 20.07 -11.17
N GLY A 85 69.22 21.16 -11.56
CA GLY A 85 69.10 21.53 -12.95
C GLY A 85 68.53 22.93 -13.16
N MET A 86 68.64 23.42 -14.39
CA MET A 86 68.03 24.68 -14.81
C MET A 86 66.63 24.42 -15.37
N VAL A 87 65.73 25.37 -15.12
CA VAL A 87 64.34 25.31 -15.57
C VAL A 87 64.05 26.56 -16.40
N TYR A 88 63.50 26.34 -17.59
CA TYR A 88 63.16 27.34 -18.58
C TYR A 88 61.65 27.34 -18.83
N LEU A 89 61.04 28.51 -18.92
CA LEU A 89 59.62 28.64 -19.25
C LEU A 89 59.40 28.44 -20.76
N GLY A 90 58.62 27.44 -21.17
CA GLY A 90 58.40 27.12 -22.58
C GLY A 90 58.78 25.68 -22.94
N ARG A 91 58.96 25.41 -24.23
CA ARG A 91 59.22 24.05 -24.77
C ARG A 91 60.71 23.74 -24.93
N ASP A 92 61.54 24.77 -24.93
CA ASP A 92 62.98 24.73 -25.19
C ASP A 92 63.75 25.62 -24.21
N THR A 93 65.07 25.67 -24.33
CA THR A 93 65.97 26.42 -23.44
C THR A 93 66.13 27.89 -23.85
N THR A 94 65.42 28.36 -24.88
CA THR A 94 65.42 29.79 -25.28
C THR A 94 64.49 30.64 -24.42
N GLY A 95 63.61 29.98 -23.67
CA GLY A 95 62.71 30.58 -22.70
C GLY A 95 63.42 31.21 -21.51
N GLU A 96 62.63 31.89 -20.68
CA GLU A 96 63.14 32.58 -19.50
C GLU A 96 63.65 31.58 -18.44
N ASN A 97 64.88 31.79 -17.95
CA ASN A 97 65.46 31.00 -16.86
C ASN A 97 64.84 31.40 -15.51
N ILE A 98 64.31 30.41 -14.80
CA ILE A 98 63.62 30.60 -13.53
C ILE A 98 64.58 30.95 -12.38
N ALA A 99 65.82 30.46 -12.41
CA ALA A 99 66.83 30.80 -11.41
C ALA A 99 67.24 32.27 -11.51
N ASP A 100 67.45 32.78 -12.73
CA ASP A 100 67.73 34.20 -13.00
C ASP A 100 66.60 35.08 -12.46
N SER A 101 65.34 34.69 -12.73
CA SER A 101 64.16 35.43 -12.28
C SER A 101 64.09 35.57 -10.75
N LEU A 102 64.38 34.49 -10.03
CA LEU A 102 64.35 34.46 -8.57
C LEU A 102 65.44 35.32 -7.93
N VAL A 103 66.65 35.27 -8.49
CA VAL A 103 67.80 36.04 -7.99
C VAL A 103 67.62 37.52 -8.28
N ASN A 104 67.14 37.88 -9.48
CA ASN A 104 66.88 39.27 -9.88
C ASN A 104 65.81 39.97 -9.02
N GLU A 105 64.81 39.22 -8.55
CA GLU A 105 63.78 39.74 -7.61
C GLU A 105 64.22 39.67 -6.14
N GLY A 106 65.46 39.23 -5.87
CA GLY A 106 66.02 39.15 -4.51
C GLY A 106 65.36 38.07 -3.65
N LEU A 107 64.77 37.02 -4.24
CA LEU A 107 64.06 35.94 -3.56
C LEU A 107 64.92 34.67 -3.34
N ALA A 108 66.12 34.63 -3.92
CA ALA A 108 67.11 33.58 -3.72
C ALA A 108 68.53 34.17 -3.75
N THR A 109 69.47 33.54 -3.04
CA THR A 109 70.90 33.86 -3.07
C THR A 109 71.67 32.87 -3.94
N VAL A 110 72.83 33.28 -4.43
CA VAL A 110 73.68 32.42 -5.28
C VAL A 110 74.56 31.53 -4.40
N ARG A 111 74.60 30.22 -4.66
CA ARG A 111 75.51 29.28 -3.98
C ARG A 111 76.94 29.50 -4.48
N ARG A 112 77.84 29.92 -3.60
CA ARG A 112 79.25 30.22 -3.91
C ARG A 112 80.23 29.12 -3.46
N GLU A 113 79.80 28.16 -2.64
CA GLU A 113 80.65 27.09 -2.09
C GLU A 113 80.61 25.81 -2.94
N GLY A 114 81.80 25.26 -3.27
CA GLY A 114 81.96 23.86 -3.65
C GLY A 114 82.29 23.50 -5.11
N ILE A 115 82.55 24.44 -6.03
CA ILE A 115 82.88 24.11 -7.43
C ILE A 115 84.06 24.97 -7.94
N ARG A 116 85.03 24.32 -8.59
CA ARG A 116 86.18 24.93 -9.27
C ARG A 116 85.79 25.22 -10.73
N GLY A 117 85.94 26.48 -11.18
CA GLY A 117 85.93 26.84 -12.61
C GLY A 117 84.86 27.85 -13.01
N ASN A 118 85.23 28.74 -13.94
CA ASN A 118 84.48 29.89 -14.45
C ASN A 118 83.18 29.45 -15.18
N ASN A 119 82.06 29.29 -14.45
CA ASN A 119 80.76 28.99 -15.04
C ASN A 119 80.04 30.31 -15.44
N PRO A 120 79.81 30.57 -16.75
CA PRO A 120 79.17 31.82 -17.21
C PRO A 120 77.77 32.03 -16.63
N ASP A 121 77.02 30.95 -16.37
CA ASP A 121 75.67 31.04 -15.79
C ASP A 121 75.72 31.45 -14.32
N GLN A 122 76.76 31.06 -13.58
CA GLN A 122 76.95 31.50 -12.20
C GLN A 122 77.42 32.95 -12.14
N ALA A 123 78.27 33.39 -13.07
CA ALA A 123 78.68 34.80 -13.18
C ALA A 123 77.47 35.70 -13.42
N ARG A 124 76.57 35.30 -14.34
CA ARG A 124 75.31 35.98 -14.60
C ARG A 124 74.39 36.02 -13.37
N LEU A 125 74.26 34.93 -12.62
CA LEU A 125 73.48 34.91 -11.38
C LEU A 125 74.09 35.86 -10.31
N CYS A 126 75.42 35.92 -10.20
CA CYS A 126 76.08 36.86 -9.30
C CYS A 126 75.81 38.33 -9.68
N GLU A 127 75.85 38.67 -10.97
CA GLU A 127 75.50 40.02 -11.46
C GLU A 127 74.05 40.39 -11.12
N LEU A 128 73.11 39.45 -11.32
CA LEU A 128 71.69 39.65 -10.97
C LEU A 128 71.49 39.79 -9.45
N GLU A 129 72.26 39.06 -8.64
CA GLU A 129 72.22 39.17 -7.18
C GLU A 129 72.71 40.54 -6.71
N ASP A 130 73.78 41.06 -7.32
CA ASP A 130 74.33 42.38 -7.00
C ASP A 130 73.38 43.50 -7.45
N GLN A 131 72.67 43.33 -8.58
CA GLN A 131 71.58 44.23 -8.99
C GLN A 131 70.40 44.22 -8.01
N ALA A 132 69.99 43.05 -7.53
CA ALA A 132 68.92 42.91 -6.53
C ALA A 132 69.29 43.55 -5.18
N LYS A 133 70.58 43.43 -4.77
CA LYS A 133 71.13 44.12 -3.58
C LYS A 133 71.13 45.63 -3.74
N ALA A 134 71.64 46.15 -4.88
CA ALA A 134 71.67 47.57 -5.17
C ALA A 134 70.25 48.16 -5.20
N SER A 135 69.28 47.39 -5.68
CA SER A 135 67.87 47.77 -5.77
C SER A 135 67.07 47.50 -4.48
N LYS A 136 67.69 46.97 -3.42
CA LYS A 136 67.06 46.60 -2.15
C LYS A 136 65.78 45.76 -2.31
N LYS A 137 65.79 44.75 -3.20
CA LYS A 137 64.63 43.86 -3.44
C LYS A 137 64.65 42.63 -2.53
N GLY A 138 63.46 42.16 -2.12
CA GLY A 138 63.28 40.87 -1.41
C GLY A 138 64.12 40.75 -0.14
N LEU A 139 64.98 39.73 -0.08
CA LEU A 139 65.97 39.45 0.98
C LEU A 139 66.85 40.66 1.34
N TRP A 140 66.97 41.64 0.44
CA TRP A 140 67.80 42.84 0.58
C TRP A 140 67.01 44.10 0.96
N SER A 141 65.72 43.97 1.26
CA SER A 141 64.83 45.08 1.67
C SER A 141 64.71 45.22 3.20
N GLU A 142 64.54 46.45 3.69
CA GLU A 142 64.33 46.76 5.11
C GLU A 142 62.82 46.70 5.45
N GLY A 143 62.27 45.49 5.61
CA GLY A 143 60.87 45.33 6.01
C GLY A 143 60.44 43.88 6.23
N GLY A 144 60.05 43.54 7.46
CA GLY A 144 59.41 42.27 7.80
C GLY A 144 57.95 42.26 7.36
N GLY A 145 57.71 41.81 6.12
CA GLY A 145 56.38 41.81 5.51
C GLY A 145 55.33 41.10 6.36
N THR A 146 54.45 41.88 6.99
CA THR A 146 53.31 41.39 7.78
C THR A 146 52.13 42.34 7.64
N HIS A 147 50.92 41.75 7.75
CA HIS A 147 49.63 42.31 8.19
C HIS A 147 48.44 42.42 7.18
N THR A 148 47.43 41.52 7.39
CA THR A 148 45.96 41.73 7.70
C THR A 148 45.11 42.73 6.86
N ILE A 149 43.78 42.65 6.61
CA ILE A 149 42.59 42.05 7.29
C ILE A 149 41.32 42.16 6.36
N ARG A 150 40.35 41.24 6.52
CA ARG A 150 38.85 41.24 6.28
C ARG A 150 38.19 41.62 4.94
N ASP A 151 37.33 40.71 4.42
CA ASP A 151 35.86 40.84 4.50
C ASP A 151 35.13 39.53 4.09
N ILE A 152 33.92 39.30 4.62
CA ILE A 152 33.14 38.04 4.43
C ILE A 152 32.55 38.00 3.01
N LYS A 153 33.34 37.47 2.08
CA LYS A 153 33.06 37.07 0.69
C LYS A 153 33.82 35.76 0.42
N PRO A 154 33.68 35.09 -0.74
CA PRO A 154 34.44 33.87 -1.02
C PRO A 154 35.92 34.10 -0.72
N ILE A 155 36.47 33.29 0.19
CA ILE A 155 37.80 33.53 0.75
C ILE A 155 38.79 33.06 -0.30
N ASN A 156 39.62 33.99 -0.80
CA ASN A 156 40.71 33.61 -1.68
C ASN A 156 41.63 32.66 -0.91
N ALA A 157 42.01 31.55 -1.52
CA ALA A 157 42.84 30.57 -0.88
C ALA A 157 43.76 29.87 -1.89
N ILE A 158 44.81 29.25 -1.38
CA ILE A 158 45.70 28.40 -2.16
C ILE A 158 45.60 27.00 -1.61
N ILE A 159 45.35 26.01 -2.47
CA ILE A 159 45.34 24.61 -2.03
C ILE A 159 46.77 24.12 -1.86
N GLU A 160 47.16 23.88 -0.62
CA GLU A 160 48.51 23.46 -0.24
C GLU A 160 48.71 21.96 -0.34
N HIS A 161 47.66 21.19 -0.03
CA HIS A 161 47.73 19.74 -0.03
C HIS A 161 46.35 19.14 -0.31
N VAL A 162 46.32 18.04 -1.06
CA VAL A 162 45.10 17.25 -1.31
C VAL A 162 45.28 15.93 -0.58
N ARG A 163 44.45 15.68 0.43
CA ARG A 163 44.50 14.42 1.20
C ARG A 163 43.89 13.29 0.40
N ASP A 164 42.67 13.50 -0.08
CA ASP A 164 41.88 12.62 -0.94
C ASP A 164 41.05 13.48 -1.91
N GLY A 165 40.18 12.87 -2.72
CA GLY A 165 39.38 13.58 -3.70
C GLY A 165 38.44 14.66 -3.12
N SER A 166 38.08 14.57 -1.84
CA SER A 166 37.12 15.47 -1.19
C SER A 166 37.69 16.28 -0.02
N VAL A 167 38.91 15.99 0.44
CA VAL A 167 39.53 16.68 1.58
C VAL A 167 40.84 17.34 1.15
N VAL A 168 40.92 18.65 1.36
CA VAL A 168 42.09 19.46 1.03
C VAL A 168 42.55 20.29 2.23
N ARG A 169 43.82 20.71 2.22
CA ARG A 169 44.31 21.79 3.05
C ARG A 169 44.46 23.04 2.21
N ALA A 170 43.83 24.11 2.68
CA ALA A 170 43.84 25.40 2.02
C ALA A 170 44.51 26.43 2.94
N LEU A 171 45.36 27.26 2.33
CA LEU A 171 45.91 28.45 2.93
C LEU A 171 44.98 29.62 2.61
N LEU A 172 44.22 30.09 3.59
CA LEU A 172 43.27 31.19 3.41
C LEU A 172 44.04 32.52 3.33
N LEU A 173 43.69 33.36 2.35
CA LEU A 173 44.26 34.68 2.14
C LEU A 173 43.25 35.76 2.57
N PRO A 174 43.73 36.92 3.08
CA PRO A 174 45.13 37.31 3.23
C PRO A 174 45.78 36.85 4.55
N ASP A 175 45.03 36.22 5.46
CA ASP A 175 45.49 35.98 6.84
C ASP A 175 46.41 34.75 7.00
N TYR A 176 46.68 34.02 5.91
CA TYR A 176 47.56 32.85 5.85
C TYR A 176 47.22 31.73 6.86
N TYR A 177 45.93 31.57 7.20
CA TYR A 177 45.48 30.45 8.02
C TYR A 177 45.43 29.15 7.23
N LEU A 178 46.13 28.13 7.72
CA LEU A 178 46.06 26.79 7.14
C LEU A 178 44.89 26.01 7.73
N VAL A 179 43.86 25.79 6.92
CA VAL A 179 42.65 25.05 7.31
C VAL A 179 42.52 23.76 6.51
N THR A 180 41.90 22.74 7.11
CA THR A 180 41.51 21.51 6.39
C THR A 180 40.04 21.65 6.02
N VAL A 181 39.74 21.66 4.73
CA VAL A 181 38.40 21.81 4.17
C VAL A 181 37.98 20.50 3.53
N MET A 182 36.82 20.01 3.92
CA MET A 182 36.11 18.91 3.27
C MET A 182 35.05 19.50 2.33
N LEU A 183 35.01 19.00 1.10
CA LEU A 183 34.03 19.42 0.11
C LEU A 183 32.62 19.09 0.60
N SER A 184 31.74 20.08 0.62
CA SER A 184 30.35 19.89 1.00
C SER A 184 29.55 19.18 -0.09
N GLY A 185 28.50 18.46 0.33
CA GLY A 185 27.59 17.71 -0.52
C GLY A 185 28.11 16.42 -1.13
N VAL A 186 29.40 16.07 -0.97
CA VAL A 186 30.01 14.90 -1.62
C VAL A 186 30.88 14.06 -0.69
N LYS A 187 31.09 12.81 -1.07
CA LYS A 187 32.08 11.90 -0.49
C LYS A 187 32.82 11.17 -1.60
N CYS A 188 34.14 11.25 -1.57
CA CYS A 188 35.01 10.47 -2.46
C CYS A 188 35.45 9.16 -1.79
N PRO A 189 35.86 8.15 -2.58
CA PRO A 189 36.62 7.02 -2.07
C PRO A 189 37.87 7.49 -1.32
N THR A 190 38.13 6.86 -0.18
CA THR A 190 39.18 7.25 0.77
C THR A 190 40.32 6.24 0.82
N PHE A 191 41.39 6.58 1.53
CA PHE A 191 42.47 5.65 1.84
C PHE A 191 42.16 5.02 3.20
N LYS A 192 41.94 3.71 3.22
CA LYS A 192 41.70 2.96 4.47
C LYS A 192 43.03 2.79 5.19
N ARG A 193 43.01 3.01 6.50
CA ARG A 193 44.17 2.81 7.36
C ARG A 193 44.08 1.44 8.01
N GLU A 194 45.02 0.57 7.67
CA GLU A 194 45.10 -0.78 8.22
C GLU A 194 45.70 -0.78 9.63
N ALA A 195 45.55 -1.89 10.35
CA ALA A 195 45.94 -2.00 11.76
C ALA A 195 47.45 -1.83 11.99
N ASP A 196 48.27 -2.04 10.95
CA ASP A 196 49.72 -1.84 10.91
C ASP A 196 50.13 -0.40 10.58
N GLY A 197 49.17 0.49 10.30
CA GLY A 197 49.39 1.87 9.91
C GLY A 197 49.60 2.10 8.41
N ALA A 198 49.58 1.05 7.56
CA ALA A 198 49.62 1.17 6.12
C ALA A 198 48.30 1.71 5.56
N GLU A 199 48.37 2.55 4.51
CA GLU A 199 47.17 3.10 3.85
C GLU A 199 46.89 2.36 2.53
N SER A 200 45.76 1.66 2.45
CA SER A 200 45.28 1.00 1.22
C SER A 200 44.18 1.84 0.54
N PRO A 201 44.29 2.19 -0.75
CA PRO A 201 43.29 3.00 -1.43
C PRO A 201 42.02 2.20 -1.71
N GLU A 202 40.84 2.77 -1.43
CA GLU A 202 39.58 2.27 -1.97
C GLU A 202 39.59 2.33 -3.51
N PRO A 203 38.78 1.52 -4.21
CA PRO A 203 38.65 1.59 -5.67
C PRO A 203 38.43 3.03 -6.14
N PHE A 204 39.22 3.47 -7.11
CA PHE A 204 39.23 4.83 -7.67
C PHE A 204 39.68 5.97 -6.73
N ALA A 205 40.11 5.69 -5.49
CA ALA A 205 40.56 6.73 -4.54
C ALA A 205 41.83 7.47 -5.02
N ALA A 206 42.81 6.73 -5.54
CA ALA A 206 44.04 7.32 -6.08
C ALA A 206 43.77 8.23 -7.29
N GLU A 207 42.87 7.80 -8.18
CA GLU A 207 42.46 8.59 -9.34
C GLU A 207 41.64 9.83 -8.93
N ALA A 208 40.75 9.71 -7.94
CA ALA A 208 39.96 10.84 -7.42
C ALA A 208 40.86 11.91 -6.77
N LYS A 209 41.87 11.46 -6.00
CA LYS A 209 42.91 12.34 -5.44
C LYS A 209 43.68 13.05 -6.55
N PHE A 210 44.16 12.31 -7.55
CA PHE A 210 44.87 12.88 -8.70
C PHE A 210 44.00 13.87 -9.50
N PHE A 211 42.72 13.57 -9.67
CA PHE A 211 41.77 14.43 -10.36
C PHE A 211 41.65 15.81 -9.69
N THR A 212 41.64 15.82 -8.36
CA THR A 212 41.58 17.02 -7.52
C THR A 212 42.93 17.75 -7.51
N GLU A 213 44.03 17.03 -7.35
CA GLU A 213 45.39 17.60 -7.37
C GLU A 213 45.70 18.32 -8.68
N SER A 214 45.46 17.66 -9.81
CA SER A 214 45.76 18.22 -11.13
C SER A 214 44.99 19.51 -11.44
N ARG A 215 43.88 19.75 -10.75
CA ARG A 215 43.01 20.91 -10.95
C ARG A 215 43.18 22.01 -9.92
N LEU A 216 43.48 21.66 -8.66
CA LEU A 216 43.43 22.63 -7.56
C LEU A 216 44.77 22.86 -6.87
N LEU A 217 45.67 21.87 -6.88
CA LEU A 217 46.91 21.94 -6.11
C LEU A 217 47.72 23.17 -6.53
N GLN A 218 47.98 24.04 -5.55
CA GLN A 218 48.72 25.30 -5.68
C GLN A 218 48.13 26.29 -6.68
N ARG A 219 46.82 26.20 -6.93
CA ARG A 219 46.09 27.20 -7.71
C ARG A 219 45.37 28.16 -6.79
N ASP A 220 45.18 29.37 -7.28
CA ASP A 220 44.33 30.37 -6.64
C ASP A 220 42.87 29.93 -6.80
N VAL A 221 42.21 29.74 -5.67
CA VAL A 221 40.81 29.31 -5.60
C VAL A 221 40.04 30.24 -4.67
N GLN A 222 38.72 30.19 -4.76
CA GLN A 222 37.83 30.81 -3.79
C GLN A 222 37.13 29.72 -2.99
N ILE A 223 37.16 29.85 -1.67
CA ILE A 223 36.53 28.89 -0.76
C ILE A 223 35.34 29.56 -0.08
N ILE A 224 34.19 28.91 -0.16
CA ILE A 224 33.00 29.26 0.60
C ILE A 224 32.93 28.31 1.79
N LEU A 225 33.09 28.84 3.00
CA LEU A 225 32.98 28.08 4.23
C LEU A 225 31.51 28.03 4.66
N GLU A 226 30.97 26.84 4.81
CA GLU A 226 29.52 26.65 4.99
C GLU A 226 29.16 26.16 6.40
N SER A 227 29.95 25.25 6.96
CA SER A 227 29.71 24.70 8.30
C SER A 227 30.98 24.09 8.90
N CYS A 228 30.97 23.83 10.21
CA CYS A 228 32.08 23.15 10.90
C CYS A 228 31.59 22.10 11.91
N PRO A 229 30.91 21.03 11.46
CA PRO A 229 30.50 19.95 12.35
C PRO A 229 31.73 19.18 12.85
N ASN A 230 31.83 18.96 14.17
CA ASN A 230 32.90 18.15 14.80
C ASN A 230 34.33 18.56 14.40
N GLN A 231 34.60 19.86 14.35
CA GLN A 231 35.91 20.44 13.95
C GLN A 231 36.34 20.18 12.49
N ILE A 232 35.45 19.65 11.65
CA ILE A 232 35.69 19.46 10.22
C ILE A 232 35.01 20.62 9.48
N ILE A 233 35.81 21.46 8.83
CA ILE A 233 35.29 22.58 8.05
C ILE A 233 34.74 22.04 6.73
N LEU A 234 33.44 22.23 6.50
CA LEU A 234 32.77 21.99 5.23
C LEU A 234 32.81 23.24 4.38
N GLY A 235 33.18 23.10 3.10
CA GLY A 235 33.16 24.22 2.19
C GLY A 235 33.17 23.84 0.72
N THR A 236 32.76 24.80 -0.11
CA THR A 236 32.81 24.67 -1.57
C THR A 236 34.08 25.35 -2.10
N ILE A 237 34.78 24.68 -3.00
CA ILE A 237 35.98 25.23 -3.66
C ILE A 237 35.65 25.60 -5.11
N LEU A 238 35.71 26.90 -5.39
CA LEU A 238 35.47 27.48 -6.69
C LEU A 238 36.81 27.80 -7.35
N HIS A 239 37.04 27.19 -8.51
CA HIS A 239 38.15 27.54 -9.41
C HIS A 239 37.56 28.27 -10.63
N PRO A 240 38.29 29.19 -11.29
CA PRO A 240 37.80 29.89 -12.49
C PRO A 240 37.26 28.96 -13.60
N ASN A 241 37.78 27.73 -13.65
CA ASN A 241 37.37 26.69 -14.62
C ASN A 241 36.22 25.77 -14.12
N GLY A 242 35.56 26.11 -13.00
CA GLY A 242 34.39 25.40 -12.50
C GLY A 242 34.50 24.93 -11.05
N ASN A 243 33.39 24.39 -10.56
CA ASN A 243 33.26 23.84 -9.22
C ASN A 243 33.78 22.40 -9.17
N ILE A 244 34.81 22.15 -8.35
CA ILE A 244 35.43 20.82 -8.25
C ILE A 244 34.45 19.74 -7.78
N THR A 245 33.52 20.10 -6.89
CA THR A 245 32.52 19.19 -6.30
C THR A 245 31.61 18.62 -7.40
N GLU A 246 31.15 19.47 -8.32
CA GLU A 246 30.33 19.05 -9.47
C GLU A 246 31.12 18.18 -10.44
N LEU A 247 32.38 18.54 -10.71
CA LEU A 247 33.25 17.80 -11.62
C LEU A 247 33.58 16.39 -11.09
N LEU A 248 33.82 16.24 -9.79
CA LEU A 248 34.07 14.95 -9.15
C LEU A 248 32.86 14.02 -9.28
N LEU A 249 31.64 14.55 -9.07
CA LEU A 249 30.41 13.78 -9.26
C LEU A 249 30.19 13.40 -10.72
N LYS A 250 30.35 14.36 -11.64
CA LYS A 250 30.13 14.15 -13.08
C LYS A 250 31.03 13.05 -13.64
N GLU A 251 32.25 12.99 -13.16
CA GLU A 251 33.23 11.95 -13.53
C GLU A 251 33.07 10.65 -12.71
N GLY A 252 32.15 10.57 -11.76
CA GLY A 252 31.92 9.35 -10.96
C GLY A 252 33.02 9.05 -9.95
N PHE A 253 33.74 10.07 -9.48
CA PHE A 253 34.70 9.97 -8.38
C PHE A 253 34.09 10.21 -7.00
N ALA A 254 32.82 10.60 -6.95
CA ALA A 254 32.15 10.93 -5.70
C ALA A 254 30.68 10.48 -5.70
N ARG A 255 30.13 10.34 -4.50
CA ARG A 255 28.69 10.18 -4.23
C ARG A 255 28.16 11.43 -3.54
N CYS A 256 26.90 11.75 -3.81
CA CYS A 256 26.16 12.77 -3.10
C CYS A 256 25.87 12.34 -1.65
N VAL A 257 26.05 13.25 -0.69
CA VAL A 257 25.83 12.96 0.74
C VAL A 257 24.85 13.93 1.37
N ASP A 258 23.69 13.41 1.77
CA ASP A 258 22.52 14.22 2.15
C ASP A 258 22.78 15.16 3.35
N TRP A 259 23.50 14.69 4.39
CA TRP A 259 23.73 15.49 5.60
C TRP A 259 24.64 16.71 5.35
N SER A 260 25.63 16.60 4.46
CA SER A 260 26.51 17.72 4.08
C SER A 260 25.93 18.54 2.93
N MET A 261 24.99 17.97 2.17
CA MET A 261 24.25 18.68 1.11
C MET A 261 23.28 19.72 1.68
N ALA A 262 22.74 19.50 2.88
CA ALA A 262 21.85 20.45 3.55
C ALA A 262 22.50 21.82 3.83
N VAL A 263 23.84 21.88 3.91
CA VAL A 263 24.61 23.13 4.11
C VAL A 263 25.23 23.66 2.82
N TYR A 264 25.05 22.97 1.69
CA TYR A 264 25.63 23.35 0.40
C TYR A 264 24.90 24.53 -0.22
N THR A 265 25.64 25.60 -0.54
CA THR A 265 25.08 26.90 -0.94
C THR A 265 25.00 27.12 -2.45
N GLN A 266 25.63 26.27 -3.26
CA GLN A 266 25.73 26.49 -4.72
C GLN A 266 24.63 25.76 -5.54
N GLY A 267 23.61 25.22 -4.87
CA GLY A 267 22.46 24.55 -5.47
C GLY A 267 22.64 23.03 -5.58
N ALA A 268 22.00 22.29 -4.67
CA ALA A 268 22.08 20.82 -4.57
C ALA A 268 21.67 20.09 -5.87
N GLU A 269 20.74 20.67 -6.64
CA GLU A 269 20.27 20.12 -7.92
C GLU A 269 21.40 19.86 -8.91
N LYS A 270 22.43 20.74 -8.96
CA LYS A 270 23.59 20.57 -9.84
C LYS A 270 24.42 19.34 -9.48
N LEU A 271 24.60 19.09 -8.19
CA LEU A 271 25.32 17.92 -7.70
C LEU A 271 24.56 16.63 -8.03
N ARG A 272 23.23 16.62 -7.80
CA ARG A 272 22.37 15.48 -8.14
C ARG A 272 22.35 15.20 -9.64
N ALA A 273 22.29 16.24 -10.48
CA ALA A 273 22.36 16.10 -11.92
C ALA A 273 23.71 15.52 -12.38
N ALA A 274 24.81 15.96 -11.79
CA ALA A 274 26.15 15.44 -12.06
C ALA A 274 26.28 13.95 -11.68
N GLU A 275 25.80 13.56 -10.49
CA GLU A 275 25.78 12.15 -10.06
C GLU A 275 24.90 11.28 -10.96
N ARG A 276 23.71 11.77 -11.35
CA ARG A 276 22.81 11.07 -12.27
C ARG A 276 23.48 10.81 -13.61
N SER A 277 24.14 11.83 -14.18
CA SER A 277 24.90 11.68 -15.42
C SER A 277 26.02 10.64 -15.30
N ALA A 278 26.70 10.57 -14.15
CA ALA A 278 27.73 9.56 -13.92
C ALA A 278 27.16 8.13 -13.79
N LYS A 279 25.99 7.98 -13.13
CA LYS A 279 25.24 6.72 -13.05
C LYS A 279 24.78 6.23 -14.42
N GLU A 280 24.22 7.11 -15.24
CA GLU A 280 23.77 6.80 -16.61
C GLU A 280 24.92 6.36 -17.51
N ARG A 281 26.08 7.03 -17.39
CA ARG A 281 27.30 6.67 -18.13
C ARG A 281 28.04 5.46 -17.55
N LYS A 282 27.62 4.93 -16.39
CA LYS A 282 28.29 3.84 -15.65
C LYS A 282 29.80 4.04 -15.50
N VAL A 283 30.21 5.23 -15.08
CA VAL A 283 31.64 5.57 -14.93
C VAL A 283 32.14 5.29 -13.51
N ARG A 284 33.34 4.70 -13.41
CA ARG A 284 34.13 4.55 -12.19
C ARG A 284 33.36 3.88 -11.05
N ILE A 285 33.03 4.59 -9.96
CA ILE A 285 32.30 4.02 -8.82
C ILE A 285 30.90 3.50 -9.22
N TRP A 286 30.40 3.89 -10.40
CA TRP A 286 29.12 3.49 -10.96
C TRP A 286 29.24 2.45 -12.08
N LYS A 287 30.42 1.85 -12.31
CA LYS A 287 30.65 0.84 -13.37
C LYS A 287 29.61 -0.29 -13.33
N ASP A 288 29.32 -0.79 -12.13
CA ASP A 288 28.41 -1.90 -11.90
C ASP A 288 27.02 -1.43 -11.42
N TYR A 289 26.70 -0.15 -11.64
CA TYR A 289 25.42 0.41 -11.22
C TYR A 289 24.24 -0.17 -12.02
N VAL A 290 23.26 -0.68 -11.29
CA VAL A 290 21.97 -1.12 -11.81
C VAL A 290 20.89 -0.28 -11.14
N ALA A 291 20.10 0.43 -11.94
CA ALA A 291 19.00 1.22 -11.40
C ALA A 291 17.97 0.30 -10.73
N PRO A 292 17.36 0.72 -9.60
CA PRO A 292 16.32 -0.07 -8.92
C PRO A 292 15.13 -0.45 -9.82
N THR A 293 14.91 0.30 -10.89
CA THR A 293 13.85 0.07 -11.88
C THR A 293 14.37 -0.48 -13.22
N ALA A 294 15.60 -0.98 -13.28
CA ALA A 294 16.23 -1.37 -14.56
C ALA A 294 15.48 -2.50 -15.29
N ASN A 295 14.78 -3.35 -14.55
CA ASN A 295 14.03 -4.49 -15.09
C ASN A 295 12.55 -4.18 -15.34
N LEU A 296 12.10 -2.94 -15.12
CA LEU A 296 10.71 -2.52 -15.36
C LEU A 296 10.58 -1.92 -16.76
N ASP A 297 9.59 -2.37 -17.52
CA ASP A 297 9.21 -1.74 -18.78
C ASP A 297 8.79 -0.28 -18.56
N GLN A 298 8.97 0.56 -19.58
CA GLN A 298 8.63 1.99 -19.48
C GLN A 298 7.16 2.23 -19.12
N LYS A 299 6.25 1.39 -19.64
CA LYS A 299 4.81 1.41 -19.34
C LYS A 299 4.48 1.10 -17.87
N ASP A 300 5.32 0.29 -17.21
CA ASP A 300 5.14 -0.11 -15.82
C ASP A 300 5.89 0.81 -14.85
N ARG A 301 6.88 1.54 -15.38
CA ARG A 301 7.62 2.56 -14.64
C ARG A 301 6.83 3.86 -14.50
N GLN A 302 6.12 4.29 -15.54
CA GLN A 302 5.32 5.52 -15.53
C GLN A 302 3.96 5.29 -16.19
N PHE A 303 2.89 5.59 -15.45
CA PHE A 303 1.53 5.43 -15.94
C PHE A 303 0.56 6.38 -15.25
N VAL A 304 -0.57 6.61 -15.90
CA VAL A 304 -1.71 7.35 -15.33
C VAL A 304 -2.74 6.35 -14.86
N ALA A 305 -3.22 6.51 -13.62
CA ALA A 305 -4.21 5.61 -13.02
C ALA A 305 -5.25 6.38 -12.22
N LYS A 306 -6.46 5.83 -12.11
CA LYS A 306 -7.54 6.39 -11.27
C LYS A 306 -7.43 5.84 -9.86
N VAL A 307 -7.44 6.70 -8.84
CA VAL A 307 -7.40 6.26 -7.44
C VAL A 307 -8.76 5.71 -7.03
N MET A 308 -8.78 4.43 -6.62
CA MET A 308 -9.99 3.69 -6.22
C MET A 308 -10.16 3.62 -4.71
N GLN A 309 -9.05 3.56 -3.96
CA GLN A 309 -9.07 3.48 -2.51
C GLN A 309 -7.77 4.03 -1.94
N VAL A 310 -7.87 4.79 -0.85
CA VAL A 310 -6.74 5.17 0.01
C VAL A 310 -6.64 4.15 1.16
N VAL A 311 -5.47 3.55 1.31
CA VAL A 311 -5.19 2.56 2.35
C VAL A 311 -4.29 3.23 3.39
N ASN A 312 -4.88 3.53 4.55
CA ASN A 312 -4.23 4.28 5.63
C ASN A 312 -3.64 5.62 5.14
N ALA A 313 -2.33 5.81 5.27
CA ALA A 313 -1.65 7.08 5.00
C ALA A 313 -0.45 6.98 4.04
N ASP A 314 -0.08 5.77 3.60
CA ASP A 314 1.08 5.54 2.74
C ASP A 314 0.78 4.67 1.50
N ALA A 315 -0.43 4.14 1.37
CA ALA A 315 -0.80 3.26 0.26
C ALA A 315 -2.12 3.67 -0.40
N MET A 316 -2.27 3.30 -1.66
CA MET A 316 -3.50 3.48 -2.42
C MET A 316 -3.67 2.38 -3.46
N VAL A 317 -4.92 2.00 -3.72
CA VAL A 317 -5.30 1.12 -4.83
C VAL A 317 -5.68 2.00 -6.02
N VAL A 318 -5.05 1.76 -7.15
CA VAL A 318 -5.29 2.49 -8.39
C VAL A 318 -5.76 1.55 -9.50
N LYS A 319 -6.67 2.03 -10.35
CA LYS A 319 -7.15 1.33 -11.55
C LYS A 319 -6.41 1.86 -12.77
N LEU A 320 -5.71 0.97 -13.46
CA LEU A 320 -5.04 1.25 -14.72
C LEU A 320 -6.08 1.38 -15.86
N ASN A 321 -5.66 1.94 -17.00
CA ASN A 321 -6.51 2.01 -18.19
C ASN A 321 -6.89 0.61 -18.73
N SER A 322 -6.10 -0.42 -18.42
CA SER A 322 -6.41 -1.82 -18.72
C SER A 322 -7.58 -2.38 -17.89
N GLY A 323 -8.00 -1.67 -16.84
CA GLY A 323 -8.98 -2.15 -15.86
C GLY A 323 -8.37 -2.87 -14.65
N GLU A 324 -7.07 -3.19 -14.69
CA GLU A 324 -6.34 -3.85 -13.61
C GLU A 324 -6.21 -2.94 -12.37
N LEU A 325 -6.38 -3.53 -11.18
CA LEU A 325 -6.18 -2.86 -9.89
C LEU A 325 -4.79 -3.14 -9.35
N LYS A 326 -4.05 -2.09 -9.01
CA LYS A 326 -2.69 -2.17 -8.46
C LYS A 326 -2.58 -1.40 -7.16
N THR A 327 -1.92 -1.99 -6.16
CA THR A 327 -1.62 -1.32 -4.89
C THR A 327 -0.26 -0.63 -4.97
N ILE A 328 -0.26 0.68 -4.77
CA ILE A 328 0.94 1.54 -4.83
C ILE A 328 1.19 2.15 -3.46
N HIS A 329 2.45 2.13 -3.02
CA HIS A 329 2.90 2.80 -1.81
C HIS A 329 3.67 4.06 -2.15
N LEU A 330 3.53 5.10 -1.33
CA LEU A 330 4.29 6.34 -1.47
C LEU A 330 5.76 6.08 -1.10
N SER A 331 6.67 6.41 -2.02
CA SER A 331 8.10 6.15 -1.83
C SER A 331 8.71 7.02 -0.72
N SER A 332 9.66 6.44 0.02
CA SER A 332 10.49 7.14 1.03
C SER A 332 9.77 7.83 2.18
N ILE A 333 8.49 7.56 2.41
CA ILE A 333 7.77 8.03 3.60
C ILE A 333 7.27 6.87 4.45
N ARG A 334 7.01 7.14 5.73
CA ARG A 334 6.30 6.25 6.65
C ARG A 334 5.01 6.92 7.10
N PRO A 335 3.90 6.17 7.17
CA PRO A 335 2.69 6.67 7.79
C PRO A 335 2.93 6.85 9.30
N PRO A 336 2.08 7.61 9.99
CA PRO A 336 2.10 7.65 11.45
C PRO A 336 2.00 6.23 12.03
N ARG A 337 2.77 5.95 13.09
CA ARG A 337 2.78 4.66 13.80
C ARG A 337 3.01 4.91 15.28
N ILE A 338 2.54 3.99 16.11
CA ILE A 338 2.88 3.95 17.54
C ILE A 338 4.08 3.00 17.68
N GLU A 339 5.25 3.54 18.03
CA GLU A 339 6.44 2.72 18.32
C GLU A 339 6.40 2.25 19.79
N GLY A 340 6.59 0.95 20.04
CA GLY A 340 6.93 0.45 21.38
C GLY A 340 5.85 -0.27 22.21
N GLU A 341 4.61 -0.42 21.74
CA GLU A 341 3.62 -1.29 22.42
C GLU A 341 2.91 -2.19 21.42
N ASN A 342 3.00 -3.50 21.64
CA ASN A 342 2.35 -4.53 20.82
C ASN A 342 0.84 -4.59 21.17
N LYS A 343 0.13 -3.47 20.95
CA LYS A 343 -1.32 -3.34 21.17
C LYS A 343 -2.17 -3.95 20.06
N ASP A 344 -1.56 -4.49 19.00
CA ASP A 344 -2.24 -5.30 17.98
C ASP A 344 -2.94 -6.54 18.56
N LYS A 345 -2.66 -6.91 19.83
CA LYS A 345 -3.37 -7.96 20.56
C LYS A 345 -4.67 -7.50 21.23
N ASP A 346 -4.91 -6.20 21.38
CA ASP A 346 -6.15 -5.67 21.93
C ASP A 346 -7.21 -5.58 20.82
N LYS A 347 -8.25 -6.41 20.89
CA LYS A 347 -9.32 -6.48 19.88
C LYS A 347 -10.07 -5.15 19.68
N ARG A 348 -9.87 -4.15 20.56
CA ARG A 348 -10.43 -2.80 20.43
C ARG A 348 -9.58 -1.82 19.64
N PHE A 349 -8.32 -2.13 19.35
CA PHE A 349 -7.43 -1.22 18.64
C PHE A 349 -7.85 -1.07 17.16
N ARG A 350 -8.07 0.17 16.74
CA ARG A 350 -8.47 0.56 15.38
C ARG A 350 -7.42 1.52 14.83
N PRO A 351 -6.48 1.04 13.98
CA PRO A 351 -5.36 1.84 13.49
C PRO A 351 -5.74 3.20 12.91
N LEU A 352 -6.88 3.30 12.21
CA LEU A 352 -7.33 4.54 11.61
C LEU A 352 -7.64 5.66 12.63
N TYR A 353 -8.19 5.30 13.79
CA TYR A 353 -8.68 6.28 14.78
C TYR A 353 -7.75 6.42 15.99
N ASP A 354 -7.01 5.35 16.32
CA ASP A 354 -6.21 5.29 17.54
C ASP A 354 -4.74 5.69 17.31
N ILE A 355 -4.25 5.62 16.06
CA ILE A 355 -2.91 6.10 15.74
C ILE A 355 -2.95 7.64 15.59
N PRO A 356 -2.12 8.39 16.34
CA PRO A 356 -2.00 9.84 16.21
C PRO A 356 -1.84 10.30 14.77
N TYR A 357 -2.65 11.27 14.34
CA TYR A 357 -2.61 11.87 13.00
C TYR A 357 -2.92 10.93 11.81
N MET A 358 -3.28 9.66 12.05
CA MET A 358 -3.60 8.71 10.99
C MET A 358 -4.90 9.07 10.27
N PHE A 359 -5.93 9.44 11.02
CA PHE A 359 -7.22 9.86 10.47
C PHE A 359 -7.04 11.10 9.57
N GLU A 360 -6.30 12.10 10.03
CA GLU A 360 -6.00 13.33 9.29
C GLU A 360 -5.17 13.05 8.03
N ALA A 361 -4.21 12.13 8.11
CA ALA A 361 -3.41 11.71 6.97
C ALA A 361 -4.26 11.01 5.91
N ARG A 362 -5.12 10.07 6.32
CA ARG A 362 -6.06 9.39 5.41
C ARG A 362 -7.06 10.37 4.80
N GLU A 363 -7.68 11.23 5.60
CA GLU A 363 -8.66 12.20 5.11
C GLU A 363 -8.05 13.21 4.14
N PHE A 364 -6.80 13.64 4.39
CA PHE A 364 -6.07 14.48 3.45
C PHE A 364 -5.89 13.78 2.09
N LEU A 365 -5.45 12.53 2.08
CA LEU A 365 -5.31 11.74 0.86
C LEU A 365 -6.66 11.51 0.17
N ARG A 366 -7.67 11.08 0.93
CA ARG A 366 -9.02 10.78 0.43
C ARG A 366 -9.62 11.99 -0.28
N LYS A 367 -9.73 13.14 0.39
CA LYS A 367 -10.29 14.38 -0.17
C LYS A 367 -9.52 14.87 -1.39
N LYS A 368 -8.20 14.65 -1.42
CA LYS A 368 -7.36 15.12 -2.53
C LYS A 368 -7.39 14.17 -3.72
N LEU A 369 -7.49 12.86 -3.51
CA LEU A 369 -7.18 11.84 -4.53
C LEU A 369 -8.34 10.95 -4.96
N ILE A 370 -9.32 10.67 -4.09
CA ILE A 370 -10.32 9.63 -4.38
C ILE A 370 -11.08 9.93 -5.69
N GLY A 371 -11.17 8.93 -6.57
CA GLY A 371 -11.81 9.05 -7.88
C GLY A 371 -11.03 9.85 -8.93
N LYS A 372 -9.91 10.49 -8.59
CA LYS A 372 -9.11 11.31 -9.53
C LYS A 372 -8.05 10.48 -10.24
N LYS A 373 -7.66 10.95 -11.42
CA LYS A 373 -6.51 10.43 -12.17
C LYS A 373 -5.22 11.04 -11.62
N VAL A 374 -4.24 10.19 -11.33
CA VAL A 374 -2.92 10.57 -10.81
C VAL A 374 -1.82 10.03 -11.73
N ASN A 375 -0.70 10.73 -11.75
CA ASN A 375 0.51 10.28 -12.45
C ASN A 375 1.37 9.52 -11.44
N VAL A 376 1.68 8.26 -11.76
CA VAL A 376 2.47 7.37 -10.91
C VAL A 376 3.80 7.10 -11.59
N THR A 377 4.90 7.34 -10.87
CA THR A 377 6.26 7.01 -11.28
C THR A 377 6.86 6.04 -10.26
N VAL A 378 7.03 4.77 -10.63
CA VAL A 378 7.64 3.75 -9.77
C VAL A 378 9.10 4.09 -9.54
N ASP A 379 9.50 4.19 -8.27
CA ASP A 379 10.87 4.53 -7.87
C ASP A 379 11.68 3.25 -7.55
N TYR A 380 11.06 2.28 -6.88
CA TYR A 380 11.65 0.99 -6.56
C TYR A 380 10.57 -0.02 -6.15
N ILE A 381 10.88 -1.31 -6.26
CA ILE A 381 10.05 -2.39 -5.74
C ILE A 381 10.81 -3.05 -4.60
N ARG A 382 10.19 -3.08 -3.41
CA ARG A 382 10.72 -3.85 -2.28
C ARG A 382 10.20 -5.27 -2.40
N ALA A 383 11.11 -6.21 -2.63
CA ALA A 383 10.80 -7.63 -2.73
C ALA A 383 10.11 -8.13 -1.45
N ALA A 384 9.23 -9.12 -1.63
CA ALA A 384 8.62 -9.81 -0.50
C ALA A 384 9.70 -10.47 0.36
N THR A 385 9.72 -10.22 1.66
CA THR A 385 10.57 -10.97 2.59
C THR A 385 9.75 -12.13 3.13
N GLY A 386 10.27 -13.36 2.97
CA GLY A 386 9.67 -14.56 3.56
C GLY A 386 9.61 -14.45 5.10
N PRO A 387 8.80 -15.28 5.77
CA PRO A 387 8.77 -15.34 7.23
C PRO A 387 10.14 -15.85 7.73
N GLY A 388 11.02 -14.93 8.14
CA GLY A 388 12.23 -15.24 8.89
C GLY A 388 11.95 -15.19 10.40
N GLU A 389 12.74 -15.89 11.20
CA GLU A 389 12.64 -15.82 12.67
C GLU A 389 12.60 -14.36 13.16
N GLY A 390 11.46 -13.95 13.72
CA GLY A 390 11.28 -12.63 14.33
C GLY A 390 10.94 -11.47 13.39
N THR A 391 10.78 -11.68 12.08
CA THR A 391 10.30 -10.62 11.15
C THR A 391 9.03 -11.06 10.42
N PRO A 392 7.92 -10.30 10.49
CA PRO A 392 6.69 -10.66 9.81
C PRO A 392 6.91 -10.71 8.29
N ALA A 393 6.32 -11.69 7.62
CA ALA A 393 6.36 -11.79 6.17
C ALA A 393 5.75 -10.52 5.56
N PHE A 394 6.51 -9.83 4.72
CA PHE A 394 6.03 -8.62 4.04
C PHE A 394 5.75 -8.96 2.58
N SER A 395 4.56 -8.60 2.10
CA SER A 395 4.23 -8.65 0.68
C SER A 395 5.12 -7.70 -0.12
N GLU A 396 5.31 -8.01 -1.41
CA GLU A 396 5.98 -7.12 -2.34
C GLU A 396 5.35 -5.72 -2.31
N ARG A 397 6.16 -4.68 -2.21
CA ARG A 397 5.70 -3.29 -2.18
C ARG A 397 6.25 -2.54 -3.37
N THR A 398 5.36 -2.16 -4.29
CA THR A 398 5.66 -1.17 -5.32
C THR A 398 5.65 0.22 -4.69
N CYS A 399 6.82 0.85 -4.59
CA CYS A 399 6.99 2.19 -4.04
C CYS A 399 7.15 3.20 -5.18
N ALA A 400 6.32 4.24 -5.19
CA ALA A 400 6.23 5.19 -6.29
C ALA A 400 6.04 6.63 -5.79
N THR A 401 6.48 7.56 -6.63
CA THR A 401 6.12 8.97 -6.54
C THR A 401 4.77 9.17 -7.22
N VAL A 402 3.80 9.70 -6.49
CA VAL A 402 2.45 9.99 -7.00
C VAL A 402 2.26 11.50 -7.07
N THR A 403 1.87 12.00 -8.24
CA THR A 403 1.64 13.42 -8.49
C THR A 403 0.25 13.70 -9.06
N ILE A 404 -0.33 14.84 -8.68
CA ILE A 404 -1.60 15.35 -9.23
C ILE A 404 -1.53 16.87 -9.38
N GLY A 405 -1.77 17.38 -10.58
CA GLY A 405 -1.69 18.83 -10.86
C GLY A 405 -0.34 19.46 -10.49
N GLY A 406 0.76 18.72 -10.71
CA GLY A 406 2.12 19.14 -10.35
C GLY A 406 2.48 19.02 -8.86
N ILE A 407 1.56 18.56 -8.00
CA ILE A 407 1.81 18.41 -6.57
C ILE A 407 2.25 16.99 -6.27
N ASN A 408 3.41 16.82 -5.63
CA ASN A 408 3.87 15.55 -5.08
C ASN A 408 3.10 15.23 -3.78
N ILE A 409 2.41 14.09 -3.76
CA ILE A 409 1.55 13.69 -2.64
C ILE A 409 2.36 13.35 -1.39
N ALA A 410 3.50 12.68 -1.55
CA ALA A 410 4.37 12.34 -0.43
C ALA A 410 4.95 13.62 0.20
N GLU A 411 5.39 14.58 -0.62
CA GLU A 411 5.85 15.89 -0.15
C GLU A 411 4.76 16.64 0.61
N ALA A 412 3.53 16.65 0.07
CA ALA A 412 2.41 17.34 0.68
C ALA A 412 2.05 16.76 2.07
N LEU A 413 2.05 15.43 2.23
CA LEU A 413 1.87 14.76 3.53
C LEU A 413 2.95 15.15 4.52
N VAL A 414 4.21 15.04 4.11
CA VAL A 414 5.38 15.34 4.95
C VAL A 414 5.37 16.81 5.38
N SER A 415 5.06 17.74 4.47
CA SER A 415 5.01 19.19 4.76
C SER A 415 3.94 19.57 5.81
N LYS A 416 2.94 18.71 6.01
CA LYS A 416 1.88 18.85 7.02
C LYS A 416 2.18 18.06 8.29
N GLY A 417 3.29 17.32 8.35
CA GLY A 417 3.63 16.43 9.46
C GLY A 417 2.70 15.23 9.56
N LEU A 418 2.06 14.82 8.46
CA LEU A 418 1.15 13.66 8.40
C LEU A 418 1.86 12.36 7.99
N ALA A 419 3.15 12.44 7.72
CA ALA A 419 4.05 11.32 7.44
C ALA A 419 5.48 11.73 7.82
N THR A 420 6.34 10.75 8.09
CA THR A 420 7.77 10.96 8.35
C THR A 420 8.63 10.38 7.24
N ILE A 421 9.86 10.86 7.10
CA ILE A 421 10.74 10.39 6.02
C ILE A 421 11.51 9.14 6.44
N ILE A 422 11.61 8.18 5.53
CA ILE A 422 12.52 7.04 5.68
C ILE A 422 13.96 7.54 5.54
N ARG A 423 14.76 7.38 6.59
CA ARG A 423 16.21 7.62 6.51
C ARG A 423 16.90 6.40 5.93
N TYR A 424 17.67 6.59 4.87
CA TYR A 424 18.40 5.56 4.15
C TYR A 424 19.89 5.56 4.54
N ARG A 425 20.54 4.41 4.39
CA ARG A 425 22.01 4.33 4.43
C ARG A 425 22.58 4.96 3.16
N GLN A 426 23.84 5.41 3.21
CA GLN A 426 24.49 6.16 2.12
C GLN A 426 24.50 5.42 0.77
N ASP A 427 24.43 4.09 0.80
CA ASP A 427 24.54 3.23 -0.40
C ASP A 427 23.20 2.63 -0.84
N ASP A 428 22.08 3.05 -0.21
CA ASP A 428 20.75 2.54 -0.54
C ASP A 428 20.08 3.43 -1.59
N ASP A 429 20.10 2.97 -2.84
CA ASP A 429 19.48 3.64 -3.97
C ASP A 429 17.96 3.36 -4.07
N GLN A 430 17.37 2.53 -3.20
CA GLN A 430 15.92 2.26 -3.15
C GLN A 430 15.14 3.38 -2.45
N ARG A 431 15.24 4.59 -2.99
CA ARG A 431 14.59 5.81 -2.50
C ARG A 431 13.84 6.55 -3.60
N SER A 432 12.98 7.48 -3.18
CA SER A 432 12.21 8.35 -4.06
C SER A 432 13.15 9.16 -4.98
N SER A 433 12.74 9.32 -6.23
CA SER A 433 13.39 10.25 -7.17
C SER A 433 13.33 11.72 -6.71
N HIS A 434 12.45 12.05 -5.76
CA HIS A 434 12.22 13.40 -5.22
C HIS A 434 12.61 13.51 -3.73
N TYR A 435 13.55 12.67 -3.26
CA TYR A 435 13.91 12.57 -1.84
C TYR A 435 14.35 13.90 -1.18
N ASP A 436 15.04 14.77 -1.93
CA ASP A 436 15.48 16.08 -1.42
C ASP A 436 14.31 17.03 -1.14
N GLU A 437 13.28 17.00 -1.99
CA GLU A 437 12.03 17.77 -1.77
C GLU A 437 11.30 17.30 -0.51
N LEU A 438 11.31 15.98 -0.27
CA LEU A 438 10.77 15.42 0.97
C LEU A 438 11.53 15.97 2.18
N LEU A 439 12.87 15.90 2.18
CA LEU A 439 13.69 16.42 3.29
C LEU A 439 13.41 17.91 3.56
N ALA A 440 13.30 18.71 2.51
CA ALA A 440 12.92 20.11 2.62
C ALA A 440 11.51 20.28 3.22
N ALA A 441 10.56 19.43 2.83
CA ALA A 441 9.21 19.43 3.39
C ALA A 441 9.18 19.06 4.88
N GLU A 442 9.98 18.08 5.31
CA GLU A 442 10.07 17.69 6.73
C GLU A 442 10.70 18.82 7.55
N ALA A 443 11.74 19.48 7.04
CA ALA A 443 12.32 20.65 7.70
C ALA A 443 11.28 21.77 7.90
N ARG A 444 10.40 22.01 6.90
CA ARG A 444 9.28 22.97 7.01
C ARG A 444 8.24 22.51 8.04
N ALA A 445 7.94 21.22 8.12
CA ALA A 445 6.97 20.69 9.07
C ALA A 445 7.48 20.77 10.52
N ILE A 446 8.76 20.44 10.75
CA ILE A 446 9.45 20.58 12.04
C ILE A 446 9.49 22.05 12.47
N LYS A 447 9.98 22.94 11.59
CA LYS A 447 10.10 24.38 11.90
C LYS A 447 8.75 24.99 12.29
N ASN A 448 7.67 24.56 11.66
CA ASN A 448 6.33 25.08 11.91
C ASN A 448 5.53 24.27 12.95
N GLY A 449 6.11 23.21 13.53
CA GLY A 449 5.45 22.35 14.53
C GLY A 449 4.11 21.76 14.05
N LYS A 450 4.08 21.18 12.84
CA LYS A 450 2.86 20.61 12.24
C LYS A 450 2.75 19.10 12.46
N GLY A 451 1.52 18.61 12.63
CA GLY A 451 1.21 17.18 12.73
C GLY A 451 2.04 16.48 13.80
N LEU A 452 2.74 15.41 13.41
CA LEU A 452 3.64 14.63 14.25
C LEU A 452 4.79 15.45 14.88
N HIS A 453 5.13 16.61 14.32
CA HIS A 453 6.14 17.52 14.87
C HIS A 453 5.53 18.61 15.76
N SER A 454 4.22 18.61 15.95
CA SER A 454 3.55 19.54 16.85
C SER A 454 3.82 19.18 18.30
N LYS A 455 4.04 20.21 19.13
CA LYS A 455 4.08 20.07 20.59
C LYS A 455 2.69 20.23 21.23
N LYS A 456 1.66 20.45 20.41
CA LYS A 456 0.27 20.55 20.88
C LYS A 456 -0.27 19.17 21.23
N GLU A 457 -1.34 19.15 22.01
CA GLU A 457 -2.05 17.92 22.36
C GLU A 457 -2.49 17.17 21.09
N VAL A 458 -2.30 15.85 21.11
CA VAL A 458 -2.60 14.98 19.98
C VAL A 458 -4.12 14.89 19.79
N PRO A 459 -4.64 15.06 18.57
CA PRO A 459 -6.07 14.88 18.30
C PRO A 459 -6.54 13.46 18.61
N ILE A 460 -7.59 13.34 19.43
CA ILE A 460 -8.20 12.06 19.81
C ILE A 460 -9.52 11.88 19.06
N HIS A 461 -9.64 10.79 18.30
CA HIS A 461 -10.86 10.48 17.53
C HIS A 461 -11.69 9.41 18.25
N ARG A 462 -12.75 9.84 18.96
CA ARG A 462 -13.68 8.92 19.62
C ARG A 462 -14.80 8.54 18.67
N VAL A 463 -14.60 7.47 17.89
CA VAL A 463 -15.62 6.97 16.95
C VAL A 463 -16.37 5.79 17.54
N ALA A 464 -17.68 5.90 17.72
CA ALA A 464 -18.51 4.79 18.14
C ALA A 464 -18.74 3.81 16.97
N ASP A 465 -18.65 2.51 17.18
CA ASP A 465 -19.06 1.52 16.17
C ASP A 465 -20.39 0.90 16.62
N ILE A 466 -21.44 1.12 15.83
CA ILE A 466 -22.79 0.55 16.06
C ILE A 466 -23.18 -0.43 14.95
N SER A 467 -22.24 -0.77 14.06
CA SER A 467 -22.44 -1.73 12.98
C SER A 467 -22.83 -3.12 13.52
N GLY A 468 -24.03 -3.59 13.18
CA GLY A 468 -24.48 -4.93 13.53
C GLY A 468 -24.91 -5.11 15.00
N GLU A 469 -25.03 -4.01 15.76
CA GLU A 469 -25.49 -4.03 17.15
C GLU A 469 -26.96 -3.60 17.24
N THR A 470 -27.88 -4.57 17.24
CA THR A 470 -29.34 -4.31 17.18
C THR A 470 -29.86 -3.38 18.28
N GLN A 471 -29.35 -3.48 19.52
CA GLN A 471 -29.82 -2.62 20.62
C GLN A 471 -29.41 -1.15 20.42
N LYS A 472 -28.15 -0.89 20.06
CA LYS A 472 -27.68 0.47 19.78
C LYS A 472 -28.33 1.02 18.51
N ALA A 473 -28.47 0.22 17.46
CA ALA A 473 -29.13 0.65 16.23
C ALA A 473 -30.58 1.11 16.48
N LYS A 474 -31.34 0.41 17.34
CA LYS A 474 -32.69 0.83 17.77
C LYS A 474 -32.71 2.18 18.49
N GLN A 475 -31.69 2.48 19.28
CA GLN A 475 -31.59 3.77 19.97
C GLN A 475 -31.31 4.91 19.00
N PHE A 476 -30.49 4.67 17.97
CA PHE A 476 -30.09 5.70 17.00
C PHE A 476 -31.11 5.88 15.86
N LEU A 477 -31.92 4.86 15.54
CA LEU A 477 -32.86 4.88 14.42
C LEU A 477 -33.77 6.13 14.39
N PRO A 478 -34.45 6.53 15.48
CA PRO A 478 -35.35 7.68 15.43
C PRO A 478 -34.61 9.00 15.16
N PHE A 479 -33.34 9.10 15.58
CA PHE A 479 -32.54 10.29 15.33
C PHE A 479 -32.12 10.39 13.86
N LEU A 480 -31.67 9.27 13.29
CA LEU A 480 -31.26 9.20 11.89
C LEU A 480 -32.44 9.39 10.93
N GLN A 481 -33.63 8.86 11.28
CA GLN A 481 -34.86 9.10 10.50
C GLN A 481 -35.25 10.58 10.51
N ARG A 482 -35.20 11.25 11.67
CA ARG A 482 -35.56 12.67 11.79
C ARG A 482 -34.53 13.61 11.17
N ALA A 483 -33.27 13.20 11.10
CA ALA A 483 -32.21 13.98 10.46
C ALA A 483 -32.41 14.11 8.94
N GLY A 484 -33.21 13.22 8.33
CA GLY A 484 -33.40 13.18 6.88
C GLY A 484 -32.09 12.83 6.18
N ARG A 485 -31.63 13.70 5.28
CA ARG A 485 -30.35 13.54 4.59
C ARG A 485 -29.18 13.83 5.52
N SER A 486 -28.43 12.78 5.82
CA SER A 486 -27.25 12.84 6.67
C SER A 486 -25.98 12.65 5.83
N GLU A 487 -24.98 13.48 6.05
CA GLU A 487 -23.67 13.33 5.39
C GLU A 487 -22.94 12.11 5.97
N ALA A 488 -22.35 11.31 5.09
CA ALA A 488 -21.60 10.12 5.45
C ALA A 488 -20.39 9.92 4.53
N VAL A 489 -19.41 9.14 5.00
CA VAL A 489 -18.28 8.67 4.20
C VAL A 489 -18.37 7.14 4.11
N VAL A 490 -18.32 6.60 2.89
CA VAL A 490 -18.33 5.15 2.69
C VAL A 490 -16.97 4.56 3.09
N GLU A 491 -16.91 3.90 4.23
CA GLU A 491 -15.68 3.29 4.75
C GLU A 491 -15.40 1.91 4.11
N TYR A 492 -16.46 1.16 3.83
CA TYR A 492 -16.34 -0.19 3.30
C TYR A 492 -17.57 -0.59 2.48
N VAL A 493 -17.38 -1.50 1.50
CA VAL A 493 -18.45 -2.09 0.69
C VAL A 493 -18.38 -3.61 0.86
N PHE A 494 -19.39 -4.19 1.51
CA PHE A 494 -19.49 -5.63 1.76
C PHE A 494 -20.07 -6.38 0.56
N SER A 495 -21.02 -5.77 -0.15
CA SER A 495 -21.66 -6.27 -1.36
C SER A 495 -22.22 -5.08 -2.16
N GLY A 496 -22.84 -5.32 -3.32
CA GLY A 496 -23.45 -4.24 -4.12
C GLY A 496 -24.47 -3.38 -3.34
N SER A 497 -25.19 -3.96 -2.37
CA SER A 497 -26.21 -3.24 -1.60
C SER A 497 -25.89 -3.03 -0.11
N ARG A 498 -24.74 -3.51 0.39
CA ARG A 498 -24.39 -3.42 1.82
C ARG A 498 -23.07 -2.69 2.04
N LEU A 499 -23.12 -1.60 2.80
CA LEU A 499 -22.00 -0.68 3.01
C LEU A 499 -21.75 -0.44 4.51
N LYS A 500 -20.52 -0.05 4.86
CA LYS A 500 -20.17 0.54 6.16
C LYS A 500 -19.96 2.02 5.96
N LEU A 501 -20.65 2.84 6.73
CA LEU A 501 -20.64 4.30 6.62
C LEU A 501 -20.10 4.91 7.91
N TYR A 502 -19.25 5.91 7.79
CA TYR A 502 -18.86 6.82 8.86
C TYR A 502 -19.74 8.07 8.80
N MET A 503 -20.43 8.36 9.88
CA MET A 503 -21.28 9.54 10.06
C MET A 503 -20.49 10.61 10.81
N PRO A 504 -20.00 11.69 10.15
CA PRO A 504 -19.12 12.66 10.79
C PRO A 504 -19.80 13.46 11.90
N LYS A 505 -21.10 13.79 11.73
CA LYS A 505 -21.87 14.59 12.70
C LYS A 505 -22.10 13.82 14.00
N GLU A 506 -22.45 12.55 13.90
CA GLU A 506 -22.71 11.66 15.04
C GLU A 506 -21.44 10.94 15.53
N THR A 507 -20.32 11.09 14.82
CA THR A 507 -19.04 10.42 15.09
C THR A 507 -19.19 8.90 15.27
N CYS A 508 -20.00 8.27 14.41
CA CYS A 508 -20.30 6.84 14.52
C CYS A 508 -20.15 6.08 13.20
N LEU A 509 -19.94 4.77 13.30
CA LEU A 509 -19.93 3.83 12.19
C LEU A 509 -21.23 3.03 12.18
N ILE A 510 -21.89 2.99 11.04
CA ILE A 510 -23.13 2.25 10.83
C ILE A 510 -22.99 1.25 9.68
N THR A 511 -23.73 0.15 9.75
CA THR A 511 -23.94 -0.71 8.58
C THR A 511 -25.22 -0.29 7.88
N PHE A 512 -25.13 -0.10 6.56
CA PHE A 512 -26.21 0.44 5.74
C PHE A 512 -26.56 -0.53 4.61
N LEU A 513 -27.85 -0.73 4.38
CA LEU A 513 -28.44 -1.52 3.30
C LEU A 513 -29.26 -0.61 2.40
N LEU A 514 -29.09 -0.76 1.09
CA LEU A 514 -29.85 -0.01 0.10
C LEU A 514 -31.33 -0.43 0.11
N ALA A 515 -32.21 0.55 0.18
CA ALA A 515 -33.65 0.37 0.13
C ALA A 515 -34.15 0.16 -1.31
N GLY A 516 -35.30 -0.52 -1.41
CA GLY A 516 -36.07 -0.65 -2.65
C GLY A 516 -35.52 -1.60 -3.71
N ILE A 517 -34.41 -2.30 -3.44
CA ILE A 517 -33.78 -3.20 -4.41
C ILE A 517 -33.36 -4.53 -3.80
N GLU A 518 -33.28 -5.55 -4.64
CA GLU A 518 -32.66 -6.85 -4.35
C GLU A 518 -31.40 -7.01 -5.22
N CYS A 519 -30.24 -7.03 -4.56
CA CYS A 519 -28.94 -7.13 -5.21
C CYS A 519 -28.42 -8.57 -5.13
N PRO A 520 -27.76 -9.08 -6.20
CA PRO A 520 -27.23 -10.43 -6.21
C PRO A 520 -26.28 -10.69 -5.04
N ARG A 521 -26.45 -11.83 -4.38
CA ARG A 521 -25.71 -12.19 -3.16
C ARG A 521 -24.36 -12.80 -3.51
N SER A 522 -23.30 -12.26 -2.91
CA SER A 522 -21.96 -12.85 -2.97
C SER A 522 -21.91 -14.19 -2.23
N SER A 523 -20.89 -15.00 -2.51
CA SER A 523 -20.70 -16.28 -1.84
C SER A 523 -20.55 -16.11 -0.33
N ARG A 524 -21.16 -17.01 0.43
CA ARG A 524 -21.12 -16.97 1.89
C ARG A 524 -21.02 -18.38 2.46
N ASN A 525 -20.03 -18.60 3.31
CA ASN A 525 -19.98 -19.82 4.11
C ASN A 525 -21.10 -19.76 5.15
N MET A 526 -22.14 -20.55 4.93
CA MET A 526 -23.24 -20.74 5.85
C MET A 526 -23.05 -22.08 6.58
N PRO A 527 -23.63 -22.25 7.80
CA PRO A 527 -23.50 -23.49 8.56
C PRO A 527 -24.06 -24.76 7.87
N GLY A 528 -24.76 -24.63 6.74
CA GLY A 528 -25.29 -25.73 5.92
C GLY A 528 -24.62 -25.85 4.53
N GLY A 529 -23.45 -25.25 4.33
CA GLY A 529 -22.70 -25.30 3.06
C GLY A 529 -22.33 -23.91 2.52
N MET A 530 -21.50 -23.90 1.48
CA MET A 530 -21.13 -22.67 0.79
C MET A 530 -22.30 -22.21 -0.08
N GLN A 531 -22.92 -21.09 0.28
CA GLN A 531 -23.86 -20.42 -0.61
C GLN A 531 -23.06 -19.94 -1.82
N VAL A 532 -23.34 -20.50 -3.00
CA VAL A 532 -22.72 -20.12 -4.26
C VAL A 532 -23.12 -18.68 -4.59
N ALA A 533 -22.17 -17.89 -5.07
CA ALA A 533 -22.41 -16.51 -5.47
C ALA A 533 -23.47 -16.46 -6.59
N GLU A 534 -24.47 -15.59 -6.45
CA GLU A 534 -25.42 -15.34 -7.51
C GLU A 534 -24.72 -14.64 -8.69
N PRO A 535 -25.16 -14.88 -9.94
CA PRO A 535 -24.59 -14.23 -11.12
C PRO A 535 -24.51 -12.71 -10.95
N PHE A 536 -23.40 -12.12 -11.41
CA PHE A 536 -23.14 -10.67 -11.37
C PHE A 536 -22.98 -10.06 -9.96
N SER A 537 -22.93 -10.85 -8.88
CA SER A 537 -22.72 -10.33 -7.51
C SER A 537 -21.38 -9.62 -7.34
N ASP A 538 -20.29 -10.15 -7.90
CA ASP A 538 -18.98 -9.50 -7.87
C ASP A 538 -18.94 -8.22 -8.71
N GLU A 539 -19.64 -8.21 -9.85
CA GLU A 539 -19.75 -7.01 -10.70
C GLU A 539 -20.57 -5.90 -10.01
N ALA A 540 -21.65 -6.26 -9.31
CA ALA A 540 -22.45 -5.33 -8.51
C ALA A 540 -21.64 -4.75 -7.35
N MET A 541 -20.84 -5.58 -6.67
CA MET A 541 -19.93 -5.11 -5.62
C MET A 541 -18.85 -4.19 -6.20
N LEU A 542 -18.24 -4.56 -7.34
CA LEU A 542 -17.22 -3.74 -7.99
C LEU A 542 -17.80 -2.39 -8.41
N PHE A 543 -18.94 -2.36 -9.10
CA PHE A 543 -19.65 -1.15 -9.49
C PHE A 543 -19.87 -0.19 -8.31
N THR A 544 -20.38 -0.73 -7.19
CA THR A 544 -20.60 0.03 -5.97
C THR A 544 -19.29 0.56 -5.39
N LYS A 545 -18.23 -0.26 -5.36
CA LYS A 545 -16.90 0.19 -4.93
C LYS A 545 -16.38 1.32 -5.82
N GLU A 546 -16.51 1.22 -7.14
CA GLU A 546 -16.01 2.24 -8.06
C GLU A 546 -16.74 3.57 -7.94
N LEU A 547 -18.04 3.50 -7.64
CA LEU A 547 -18.90 4.67 -7.57
C LEU A 547 -18.80 5.39 -6.23
N VAL A 548 -18.82 4.67 -5.09
CA VAL A 548 -19.02 5.31 -3.77
C VAL A 548 -17.92 5.06 -2.74
N LEU A 549 -17.01 4.11 -2.91
CA LEU A 549 -15.99 3.80 -1.88
C LEU A 549 -15.17 5.05 -1.51
N GLN A 550 -15.11 5.35 -0.22
CA GLN A 550 -14.43 6.52 0.36
C GLN A 550 -14.87 7.89 -0.18
N ARG A 551 -16.03 7.94 -0.83
CA ARG A 551 -16.63 9.22 -1.22
C ARG A 551 -17.55 9.74 -0.12
N GLU A 552 -17.72 11.06 -0.14
CA GLU A 552 -18.75 11.74 0.64
C GLU A 552 -20.10 11.51 -0.06
N VAL A 553 -21.06 11.04 0.73
CA VAL A 553 -22.40 10.66 0.26
C VAL A 553 -23.44 11.24 1.21
N GLU A 554 -24.66 11.38 0.75
CA GLU A 554 -25.82 11.69 1.58
C GLU A 554 -26.63 10.42 1.77
N VAL A 555 -27.08 10.14 2.99
CA VAL A 555 -27.92 8.97 3.27
C VAL A 555 -29.20 9.36 3.98
N GLU A 556 -30.30 8.72 3.58
CA GLU A 556 -31.63 8.84 4.18
C GLU A 556 -31.96 7.51 4.84
N VAL A 557 -32.04 7.45 6.17
CA VAL A 557 -32.37 6.22 6.90
C VAL A 557 -33.88 6.08 7.03
N GLU A 558 -34.45 5.00 6.49
CA GLU A 558 -35.88 4.71 6.56
C GLU A 558 -36.22 3.74 7.69
N SER A 559 -35.44 2.67 7.83
CA SER A 559 -35.73 1.60 8.80
C SER A 559 -34.46 0.85 9.21
N MET A 560 -34.60 -0.29 9.88
CA MET A 560 -33.49 -1.18 10.20
C MET A 560 -33.94 -2.64 10.15
N ASP A 561 -33.01 -3.55 9.86
CA ASP A 561 -33.25 -4.99 9.93
C ASP A 561 -33.06 -5.57 11.35
N LYS A 562 -33.34 -6.87 11.51
CA LYS A 562 -33.16 -7.59 12.79
C LYS A 562 -31.70 -7.67 13.24
N ALA A 563 -30.75 -7.58 12.29
CA ALA A 563 -29.32 -7.67 12.53
C ALA A 563 -28.67 -6.31 12.86
N GLY A 564 -29.46 -5.24 12.96
CA GLY A 564 -28.93 -3.91 13.29
C GLY A 564 -28.34 -3.16 12.09
N ASN A 565 -28.64 -3.57 10.86
CA ASN A 565 -28.29 -2.82 9.66
C ASN A 565 -29.39 -1.79 9.38
N PHE A 566 -29.02 -0.53 9.17
CA PHE A 566 -29.95 0.51 8.75
C PHE A 566 -30.30 0.32 7.27
N ILE A 567 -31.55 0.56 6.90
CA ILE A 567 -32.06 0.45 5.54
C ILE A 567 -32.44 1.84 5.07
N GLY A 568 -32.01 2.23 3.87
CA GLY A 568 -32.28 3.56 3.36
C GLY A 568 -31.75 3.85 1.97
N TRP A 569 -31.79 5.12 1.58
CA TRP A 569 -31.32 5.60 0.29
C TRP A 569 -29.95 6.25 0.42
N LEU A 570 -29.08 6.02 -0.56
CA LEU A 570 -27.76 6.64 -0.63
C LEU A 570 -27.66 7.45 -1.91
N HIS A 571 -27.28 8.71 -1.77
CA HIS A 571 -27.10 9.66 -2.86
C HIS A 571 -25.65 10.10 -2.96
N ILE A 572 -25.15 10.15 -4.20
CA ILE A 572 -23.83 10.66 -4.51
C ILE A 572 -23.91 11.60 -5.71
N GLU A 573 -23.50 12.86 -5.53
CA GLU A 573 -23.50 13.87 -6.61
C GLU A 573 -24.87 13.96 -7.36
N GLY A 574 -25.97 13.80 -6.62
CA GLY A 574 -27.34 13.80 -7.16
C GLY A 574 -27.84 12.47 -7.73
N VAL A 575 -27.00 11.44 -7.78
CA VAL A 575 -27.34 10.08 -8.24
C VAL A 575 -27.73 9.21 -7.05
N ASN A 576 -28.90 8.56 -7.12
CA ASN A 576 -29.31 7.56 -6.13
C ASN A 576 -28.68 6.19 -6.48
N LEU A 577 -27.93 5.60 -5.56
CA LEU A 577 -27.20 4.36 -5.77
C LEU A 577 -28.12 3.16 -6.06
N SER A 578 -29.30 3.09 -5.44
CA SER A 578 -30.27 2.03 -5.73
C SER A 578 -30.73 2.09 -7.18
N ILE A 579 -31.00 3.30 -7.68
CA ILE A 579 -31.40 3.53 -9.08
C ILE A 579 -30.26 3.18 -10.02
N ALA A 580 -29.04 3.65 -9.74
CA ALA A 580 -27.87 3.37 -10.56
C ALA A 580 -27.57 1.87 -10.70
N LEU A 581 -27.76 1.08 -9.64
CA LEU A 581 -27.61 -0.38 -9.68
C LEU A 581 -28.66 -1.04 -10.58
N VAL A 582 -29.92 -0.58 -10.53
CA VAL A 582 -30.98 -1.09 -11.40
C VAL A 582 -30.74 -0.70 -12.85
N GLU A 583 -30.40 0.57 -13.13
CA GLU A 583 -30.12 1.10 -14.49
C GLU A 583 -28.95 0.38 -15.19
N ASN A 584 -28.00 -0.16 -14.43
CA ASN A 584 -26.86 -0.93 -14.92
C ASN A 584 -27.12 -2.45 -14.96
N ALA A 585 -28.37 -2.88 -14.74
CA ALA A 585 -28.78 -4.28 -14.69
C ALA A 585 -28.00 -5.11 -13.65
N LEU A 586 -27.68 -4.51 -12.50
CA LEU A 586 -26.94 -5.14 -11.41
C LEU A 586 -27.80 -5.38 -10.15
N SER A 587 -29.07 -4.98 -10.17
CA SER A 587 -30.06 -5.25 -9.11
C SER A 587 -31.48 -5.23 -9.67
N LYS A 588 -32.43 -5.83 -8.94
CA LYS A 588 -33.86 -5.85 -9.26
C LYS A 588 -34.64 -4.95 -8.29
N VAL A 589 -35.81 -4.48 -8.70
CA VAL A 589 -36.70 -3.70 -7.82
C VAL A 589 -37.37 -4.64 -6.83
N HIS A 590 -37.34 -4.26 -5.56
CA HIS A 590 -37.99 -5.01 -4.48
C HIS A 590 -39.33 -4.35 -4.12
N PHE A 591 -40.33 -5.13 -3.70
CA PHE A 591 -41.69 -4.64 -3.39
C PHE A 591 -41.71 -3.52 -2.32
N THR A 592 -40.69 -3.45 -1.47
CA THR A 592 -40.57 -2.35 -0.48
C THR A 592 -40.41 -0.97 -1.13
N ALA A 593 -40.03 -0.90 -2.41
CA ALA A 593 -39.96 0.35 -3.16
C ALA A 593 -41.34 0.98 -3.43
N GLU A 594 -42.44 0.22 -3.44
CA GLU A 594 -43.78 0.70 -3.84
C GLU A 594 -44.27 1.91 -3.05
N ARG A 595 -43.87 2.01 -1.78
CA ARG A 595 -44.24 3.12 -0.88
C ARG A 595 -43.25 4.30 -0.93
N SER A 596 -42.20 4.20 -1.72
CA SER A 596 -41.16 5.21 -1.84
C SER A 596 -41.45 6.20 -2.97
N ALA A 597 -40.97 7.44 -2.80
CA ALA A 597 -40.98 8.45 -3.87
C ALA A 597 -40.15 8.02 -5.09
N TYR A 598 -39.18 7.11 -4.92
CA TYR A 598 -38.30 6.64 -6.00
C TYR A 598 -38.89 5.47 -6.82
N TYR A 599 -40.09 4.97 -6.48
CA TYR A 599 -40.69 3.80 -7.13
C TYR A 599 -40.79 3.92 -8.65
N LYS A 600 -41.36 5.03 -9.14
CA LYS A 600 -41.58 5.25 -10.58
C LYS A 600 -40.28 5.21 -11.37
N THR A 601 -39.23 5.84 -10.82
CA THR A 601 -37.91 5.86 -11.47
C THR A 601 -37.24 4.48 -11.44
N LEU A 602 -37.35 3.74 -10.32
CA LEU A 602 -36.83 2.38 -10.20
C LEU A 602 -37.49 1.42 -11.20
N VAL A 603 -38.82 1.46 -11.31
CA VAL A 603 -39.57 0.62 -12.27
C VAL A 603 -39.20 0.97 -13.71
N SER A 604 -39.13 2.26 -14.04
CA SER A 604 -38.73 2.71 -15.39
C SER A 604 -37.30 2.29 -15.75
N ALA A 605 -36.37 2.37 -14.79
CA ALA A 605 -35.00 1.88 -14.95
C ALA A 605 -34.96 0.36 -15.17
N GLU A 606 -35.74 -0.40 -14.38
CA GLU A 606 -35.80 -1.86 -14.50
C GLU A 606 -36.37 -2.30 -15.84
N GLU A 607 -37.46 -1.68 -16.29
CA GLU A 607 -38.09 -1.96 -17.59
C GLU A 607 -37.13 -1.69 -18.75
N SER A 608 -36.39 -0.59 -18.69
CA SER A 608 -35.36 -0.24 -19.68
C SER A 608 -34.22 -1.26 -19.73
N CYS A 609 -33.83 -1.84 -18.60
CA CYS A 609 -32.81 -2.90 -18.54
C CYS A 609 -33.34 -4.25 -19.04
N ARG A 610 -34.60 -4.56 -18.71
CA ARG A 610 -35.30 -5.76 -19.16
C ARG A 610 -35.43 -5.80 -20.69
N GLN A 611 -35.81 -4.69 -21.31
CA GLN A 611 -35.88 -4.56 -22.77
C GLN A 611 -34.52 -4.77 -23.45
N ARG A 612 -33.43 -4.33 -22.82
CA ARG A 612 -32.06 -4.49 -23.33
C ARG A 612 -31.48 -5.89 -23.15
N LYS A 613 -32.10 -6.74 -22.30
CA LYS A 613 -31.62 -8.09 -21.95
C LYS A 613 -30.13 -8.10 -21.57
N GLU A 614 -29.73 -7.18 -20.69
CA GLU A 614 -28.35 -7.06 -20.23
C GLU A 614 -28.16 -7.70 -18.84
N LYS A 615 -27.00 -8.34 -18.62
CA LYS A 615 -26.53 -8.86 -17.32
C LYS A 615 -27.53 -9.76 -16.59
N ILE A 616 -28.08 -9.32 -15.44
CA ILE A 616 -29.08 -10.11 -14.69
C ILE A 616 -30.36 -10.36 -15.49
N TRP A 617 -30.57 -9.62 -16.58
CA TRP A 617 -31.68 -9.77 -17.53
C TRP A 617 -31.26 -10.48 -18.84
N ALA A 618 -30.01 -10.94 -18.97
CA ALA A 618 -29.51 -11.59 -20.19
C ALA A 618 -30.29 -12.86 -20.56
N ASN A 619 -30.72 -13.61 -19.53
CA ASN A 619 -31.55 -14.81 -19.68
C ASN A 619 -33.00 -14.54 -19.25
N TYR A 620 -33.43 -13.27 -19.22
CA TYR A 620 -34.80 -12.95 -18.85
C TYR A 620 -35.73 -13.20 -20.03
N GLU A 621 -36.54 -14.24 -19.90
CA GLU A 621 -37.70 -14.46 -20.73
C GLU A 621 -38.90 -13.74 -20.09
N GLU A 622 -39.42 -12.75 -20.80
CA GLU A 622 -40.65 -12.07 -20.46
C GLU A 622 -41.78 -13.11 -20.55
N LYS A 623 -42.37 -13.52 -19.42
CA LYS A 623 -43.51 -14.43 -19.46
C LYS A 623 -44.70 -13.66 -20.02
N PRO A 624 -45.23 -13.99 -21.22
CA PRO A 624 -46.61 -13.67 -21.49
C PRO A 624 -47.46 -14.49 -20.52
N VAL A 625 -48.69 -14.04 -20.29
CA VAL A 625 -49.71 -14.95 -19.78
C VAL A 625 -49.75 -16.13 -20.76
N GLU A 626 -49.40 -17.30 -20.24
CA GLU A 626 -49.37 -18.62 -20.90
C GLU A 626 -48.28 -18.88 -21.97
N GLU A 627 -47.83 -20.13 -21.93
CA GLU A 627 -46.89 -20.85 -22.80
C GLU A 627 -45.38 -20.82 -22.47
N VAL A 628 -44.94 -21.99 -21.99
CA VAL A 628 -43.61 -22.43 -21.60
C VAL A 628 -42.97 -23.13 -22.79
N VAL A 629 -41.80 -22.69 -23.30
CA VAL A 629 -40.72 -23.60 -23.78
C VAL A 629 -39.39 -22.82 -23.93
N HIS A 630 -38.34 -23.20 -23.19
CA HIS A 630 -37.07 -23.61 -23.81
C HIS A 630 -36.17 -24.46 -22.90
N VAL A 631 -35.43 -25.33 -23.59
CA VAL A 631 -34.82 -26.60 -23.17
C VAL A 631 -33.38 -26.39 -22.71
N THR A 632 -32.98 -27.07 -21.64
CA THR A 632 -31.56 -27.42 -21.41
C THR A 632 -31.44 -28.82 -20.81
N GLU A 633 -30.73 -29.66 -21.57
CA GLU A 633 -29.98 -30.88 -21.24
C GLU A 633 -30.68 -32.06 -20.54
N GLU A 634 -30.61 -33.21 -21.20
CA GLU A 634 -31.05 -34.52 -20.75
C GLU A 634 -30.28 -34.96 -19.50
N LYS A 635 -30.93 -34.85 -18.32
CA LYS A 635 -30.60 -35.70 -17.17
C LYS A 635 -31.70 -36.74 -17.05
N GLU A 636 -31.33 -38.01 -17.15
CA GLU A 636 -32.19 -39.12 -16.73
C GLU A 636 -32.61 -38.92 -15.25
N ARG A 637 -33.80 -39.39 -14.88
CA ARG A 637 -34.31 -39.34 -13.50
C ARG A 637 -33.28 -39.95 -12.56
N VAL A 638 -32.72 -39.12 -11.68
CA VAL A 638 -31.83 -39.61 -10.61
C VAL A 638 -32.73 -39.92 -9.41
N ALA A 639 -33.17 -41.18 -9.29
CA ALA A 639 -33.87 -41.64 -8.10
C ALA A 639 -32.83 -41.82 -6.97
N ASN A 640 -32.77 -40.85 -6.06
CA ASN A 640 -31.89 -40.88 -4.89
C ASN A 640 -32.74 -40.86 -3.61
N TYR A 641 -33.34 -42.02 -3.31
CA TYR A 641 -34.13 -42.19 -2.10
C TYR A 641 -33.25 -42.14 -0.86
N ARG A 642 -33.59 -41.23 0.06
CA ARG A 642 -32.98 -41.13 1.39
C ARG A 642 -34.00 -41.48 2.47
N ALA A 643 -33.51 -42.03 3.57
CA ALA A 643 -34.36 -42.34 4.72
C ALA A 643 -34.74 -41.05 5.45
N VAL A 644 -36.03 -40.84 5.64
CA VAL A 644 -36.59 -39.70 6.39
C VAL A 644 -37.64 -40.20 7.38
N TYR A 645 -37.83 -39.45 8.45
CA TYR A 645 -38.90 -39.69 9.42
C TYR A 645 -40.00 -38.66 9.23
N VAL A 646 -41.23 -39.11 8.91
CA VAL A 646 -42.38 -38.23 8.68
C VAL A 646 -42.99 -37.85 10.02
N THR A 647 -43.03 -36.56 10.31
CA THR A 647 -43.41 -36.05 11.65
C THR A 647 -44.82 -35.48 11.67
N GLU A 648 -45.18 -34.69 10.67
CA GLU A 648 -46.47 -33.99 10.63
C GLU A 648 -47.05 -34.00 9.23
N ILE A 649 -48.34 -34.28 9.10
CA ILE A 649 -49.13 -34.09 7.87
C ILE A 649 -50.06 -32.89 8.09
N CYS A 650 -50.10 -31.96 7.15
CA CYS A 650 -50.93 -30.77 7.20
C CYS A 650 -52.23 -30.97 6.39
N ASP A 651 -53.27 -30.24 6.77
CA ASP A 651 -54.59 -30.23 6.11
C ASP A 651 -54.54 -29.84 4.62
N THR A 652 -53.43 -29.26 4.16
CA THR A 652 -53.19 -28.86 2.77
C THR A 652 -52.37 -29.88 1.97
N LEU A 653 -52.23 -31.13 2.45
CA LEU A 653 -51.40 -32.19 1.88
C LEU A 653 -49.90 -31.88 1.81
N HIS A 654 -49.45 -30.86 2.54
CA HIS A 654 -48.03 -30.68 2.85
C HIS A 654 -47.67 -31.55 4.05
N PHE A 655 -46.39 -31.89 4.19
CA PHE A 655 -45.92 -32.65 5.33
C PHE A 655 -44.49 -32.29 5.71
N TYR A 656 -44.10 -32.60 6.93
CA TYR A 656 -42.78 -32.32 7.47
C TYR A 656 -42.00 -33.60 7.73
N THR A 657 -40.74 -33.60 7.32
CA THR A 657 -39.82 -34.72 7.56
C THR A 657 -38.57 -34.30 8.30
N GLN A 658 -37.97 -35.25 9.01
CA GLN A 658 -36.64 -35.16 9.61
C GLN A 658 -35.68 -36.10 8.87
N ASP A 659 -34.41 -35.70 8.74
CA ASP A 659 -33.37 -36.55 8.18
C ASP A 659 -32.89 -37.57 9.23
N VAL A 660 -33.04 -38.86 8.93
CA VAL A 660 -32.70 -39.97 9.84
C VAL A 660 -31.23 -39.94 10.24
N GLU A 661 -30.33 -39.49 9.37
CA GLU A 661 -28.89 -39.39 9.67
C GLU A 661 -28.59 -38.40 10.80
N THR A 662 -29.44 -37.39 10.95
CA THR A 662 -29.28 -36.33 11.96
C THR A 662 -30.14 -36.52 13.21
N GLY A 663 -30.98 -37.57 13.24
CA GLY A 663 -31.89 -37.87 14.35
C GLY A 663 -31.18 -37.96 15.71
N GLY A 664 -30.06 -38.69 15.78
CA GLY A 664 -29.29 -38.81 17.04
C GLY A 664 -28.70 -37.49 17.55
N GLN A 665 -28.43 -36.53 16.65
CA GLN A 665 -27.98 -35.18 17.06
C GLN A 665 -29.13 -34.38 17.67
N LEU A 666 -30.34 -34.50 17.11
CA LEU A 666 -31.55 -33.89 17.66
C LEU A 666 -31.88 -34.46 19.04
N GLU A 667 -31.82 -35.79 19.19
CA GLU A 667 -32.04 -36.46 20.48
C GLU A 667 -31.06 -35.96 21.55
N SER A 668 -29.76 -35.94 21.25
CA SER A 668 -28.74 -35.45 22.17
C SER A 668 -28.91 -33.97 22.53
N LEU A 669 -29.30 -33.14 21.54
CA LEU A 669 -29.60 -31.72 21.78
C LEU A 669 -30.81 -31.57 22.71
N MET A 670 -31.89 -32.30 22.46
CA MET A 670 -33.12 -32.23 23.26
C MET A 670 -32.89 -32.73 24.68
N GLU A 671 -32.16 -33.83 24.88
CA GLU A 671 -31.79 -34.35 26.20
C GLU A 671 -30.98 -33.32 26.99
N THR A 672 -29.93 -32.76 26.38
CA THR A 672 -29.06 -31.76 27.02
C THR A 672 -29.84 -30.48 27.34
N MET A 673 -30.66 -30.00 26.41
CA MET A 673 -31.49 -28.81 26.59
C MET A 673 -32.50 -28.99 27.72
N ARG A 674 -33.20 -30.12 27.75
CA ARG A 674 -34.19 -30.42 28.80
C ARG A 674 -33.53 -30.58 30.16
N ALA A 675 -32.37 -31.21 30.25
CA ALA A 675 -31.60 -31.31 31.49
C ALA A 675 -31.16 -29.93 32.01
N GLU A 676 -30.68 -29.04 31.13
CA GLU A 676 -30.31 -27.67 31.51
C GLU A 676 -31.53 -26.89 32.01
N ILE A 677 -32.65 -26.95 31.28
CA ILE A 677 -33.91 -26.28 31.65
C ILE A 677 -34.45 -26.83 32.98
N ALA A 678 -34.34 -28.13 33.23
CA ALA A 678 -34.75 -28.72 34.51
C ALA A 678 -33.87 -28.23 35.67
N SER A 679 -32.57 -28.05 35.44
CA SER A 679 -31.65 -27.52 36.44
C SER A 679 -31.84 -26.01 36.70
N GLN A 680 -32.30 -25.28 35.69
CA GLN A 680 -32.54 -23.83 35.73
C GLN A 680 -33.88 -23.48 35.07
N PRO A 681 -35.01 -23.69 35.76
CA PRO A 681 -36.32 -23.46 35.18
C PRO A 681 -36.53 -22.00 34.76
N PRO A 682 -37.06 -21.74 33.55
CA PRO A 682 -37.36 -20.38 33.11
C PRO A 682 -38.46 -19.77 33.99
N VAL A 683 -38.33 -18.47 34.27
CA VAL A 683 -39.32 -17.73 35.05
C VAL A 683 -40.57 -17.52 34.19
N GLU A 684 -41.71 -18.05 34.62
CA GLU A 684 -42.97 -17.94 33.89
C GLU A 684 -43.36 -16.46 33.67
N GLY A 685 -43.71 -16.13 32.43
CA GLY A 685 -44.14 -14.77 32.06
C GLY A 685 -43.02 -13.73 31.93
N SER A 686 -41.76 -14.08 32.22
CA SER A 686 -40.64 -13.14 32.03
C SER A 686 -40.22 -12.98 30.57
N TYR A 687 -40.64 -13.92 29.70
CA TYR A 687 -40.37 -13.89 28.27
C TYR A 687 -41.50 -13.17 27.52
N ALA A 688 -41.17 -12.08 26.83
CA ALA A 688 -42.09 -11.32 25.99
C ALA A 688 -41.92 -11.72 24.51
N PRO A 689 -42.71 -12.68 24.00
CA PRO A 689 -42.54 -13.21 22.64
C PRO A 689 -42.85 -12.15 21.58
N ARG A 690 -42.07 -12.12 20.49
CA ARG A 690 -42.36 -11.33 19.28
C ARG A 690 -42.37 -12.20 18.04
N ARG A 691 -43.13 -11.77 17.02
CA ARG A 691 -43.22 -12.47 15.74
C ARG A 691 -41.83 -12.69 15.12
N GLY A 692 -41.52 -13.94 14.85
CA GLY A 692 -40.28 -14.43 14.29
C GLY A 692 -39.14 -14.60 15.29
N ASP A 693 -39.37 -14.49 16.60
CA ASP A 693 -38.41 -14.90 17.61
C ASP A 693 -38.24 -16.43 17.59
N ILE A 694 -37.01 -16.90 17.76
CA ILE A 694 -36.72 -18.32 18.03
C ILE A 694 -36.65 -18.48 19.56
N CYS A 695 -37.45 -19.37 20.08
CA CYS A 695 -37.64 -19.61 21.50
C CYS A 695 -37.68 -21.11 21.80
N ILE A 696 -37.83 -21.43 23.08
CA ILE A 696 -38.27 -22.76 23.49
C ILE A 696 -39.74 -22.68 23.90
N ALA A 697 -40.51 -23.71 23.55
CA ALA A 697 -41.93 -23.82 23.86
C ALA A 697 -42.19 -25.17 24.54
N LYS A 698 -42.97 -25.15 25.62
CA LYS A 698 -43.40 -26.35 26.32
C LYS A 698 -44.60 -26.94 25.60
N PHE A 699 -44.46 -28.14 25.04
CA PHE A 699 -45.52 -28.83 24.29
C PHE A 699 -46.48 -29.58 25.23
N ALA A 700 -47.60 -30.07 24.70
CA ALA A 700 -48.68 -30.71 25.47
C ALA A 700 -48.22 -31.92 26.31
N ASP A 701 -47.15 -32.60 25.88
CA ASP A 701 -46.47 -33.69 26.62
C ASP A 701 -45.74 -33.21 27.90
N GLY A 702 -45.61 -31.89 28.08
CA GLY A 702 -44.90 -31.29 29.20
C GLY A 702 -43.41 -31.07 28.96
N GLU A 703 -42.88 -31.43 27.78
CA GLU A 703 -41.48 -31.28 27.44
C GLU A 703 -41.19 -29.98 26.68
N TRP A 704 -39.93 -29.53 26.73
CA TRP A 704 -39.48 -28.33 26.04
C TRP A 704 -38.88 -28.66 24.67
N TYR A 705 -39.26 -27.86 23.68
CA TYR A 705 -38.84 -27.99 22.29
C TYR A 705 -38.43 -26.64 21.72
N ARG A 706 -37.59 -26.65 20.68
CA ARG A 706 -37.26 -25.42 19.95
C ARG A 706 -38.43 -25.02 19.04
N ALA A 707 -38.77 -23.75 19.09
CA ALA A 707 -39.92 -23.21 18.38
C ALA A 707 -39.65 -21.83 17.81
N LYS A 708 -40.48 -21.41 16.86
CA LYS A 708 -40.50 -20.08 16.26
C LYS A 708 -41.87 -19.47 16.48
N VAL A 709 -41.91 -18.24 16.98
CA VAL A 709 -43.15 -17.49 17.13
C VAL A 709 -43.64 -17.03 15.76
N GLU A 710 -44.81 -17.47 15.32
CA GLU A 710 -45.38 -17.08 14.02
C GLU A 710 -46.33 -15.88 14.13
N LYS A 711 -47.08 -15.80 15.23
CA LYS A 711 -48.04 -14.74 15.53
C LYS A 711 -48.23 -14.60 17.04
N VAL A 712 -48.34 -13.37 17.54
CA VAL A 712 -48.70 -13.07 18.94
C VAL A 712 -50.07 -12.40 18.92
N GLU A 713 -51.11 -13.12 19.32
CA GLU A 713 -52.48 -12.57 19.38
C GLU A 713 -52.75 -11.91 20.73
N SER A 714 -52.31 -12.56 21.81
CA SER A 714 -52.30 -12.02 23.17
C SER A 714 -51.26 -12.77 24.01
N PRO A 715 -50.92 -12.31 25.23
CA PRO A 715 -50.05 -13.07 26.13
C PRO A 715 -50.54 -14.50 26.43
N ALA A 716 -51.84 -14.76 26.29
CA ALA A 716 -52.44 -16.09 26.49
C ALA A 716 -52.50 -16.92 25.19
N LYS A 717 -52.33 -16.30 24.02
CA LYS A 717 -52.44 -16.93 22.70
C LYS A 717 -51.28 -16.54 21.78
N VAL A 718 -50.26 -17.37 21.76
CA VAL A 718 -49.07 -17.22 20.92
C VAL A 718 -48.98 -18.42 19.99
N HIS A 719 -49.03 -18.17 18.69
CA HIS A 719 -48.87 -19.21 17.69
C HIS A 719 -47.38 -19.52 17.53
N VAL A 720 -47.02 -20.77 17.73
CA VAL A 720 -45.65 -21.27 17.59
C VAL A 720 -45.59 -22.39 16.56
N PHE A 721 -44.46 -22.45 15.87
CA PHE A 721 -44.08 -23.53 14.96
C PHE A 721 -42.88 -24.25 15.54
N TYR A 722 -43.00 -25.55 15.79
CA TYR A 722 -41.92 -26.38 16.33
C TYR A 722 -40.92 -26.69 15.23
N ILE A 723 -39.78 -25.97 15.24
CA ILE A 723 -38.86 -25.93 14.09
C ILE A 723 -38.20 -27.28 13.78
N ASP A 724 -38.24 -28.21 14.74
CA ASP A 724 -37.66 -29.53 14.60
C ASP A 724 -38.68 -30.59 14.21
N TYR A 725 -39.99 -30.33 14.35
CA TYR A 725 -41.07 -31.33 14.16
C TYR A 725 -42.16 -30.90 13.18
N GLY A 726 -42.25 -29.62 12.81
CA GLY A 726 -43.18 -29.14 11.78
C GLY A 726 -44.60 -28.82 12.27
N ASN A 727 -45.01 -29.35 13.42
CA ASN A 727 -46.32 -29.07 14.00
C ASN A 727 -46.43 -27.64 14.56
N ARG A 728 -47.66 -27.16 14.67
CA ARG A 728 -48.00 -25.82 15.19
C ARG A 728 -48.89 -25.92 16.41
N GLU A 729 -48.75 -24.98 17.34
CA GLU A 729 -49.59 -24.91 18.53
C GLU A 729 -49.87 -23.46 18.91
N VAL A 730 -51.01 -23.22 19.57
CA VAL A 730 -51.30 -21.95 20.23
C VAL A 730 -51.07 -22.11 21.73
N VAL A 731 -50.02 -21.49 22.25
CA VAL A 731 -49.62 -21.61 23.65
C VAL A 731 -49.67 -20.26 24.38
N SER A 732 -49.80 -20.29 25.70
CA SER A 732 -49.59 -19.11 26.54
C SER A 732 -48.12 -18.72 26.58
N SER A 733 -47.83 -17.43 26.71
CA SER A 733 -46.47 -16.89 26.94
C SER A 733 -45.79 -17.49 28.18
N THR A 734 -46.56 -17.99 29.16
CA THR A 734 -46.02 -18.72 30.33
C THR A 734 -45.39 -20.06 29.96
N ARG A 735 -45.73 -20.63 28.80
CA ARG A 735 -45.15 -21.87 28.24
C ARG A 735 -44.02 -21.60 27.26
N LEU A 736 -43.53 -20.35 27.20
CA LEU A 736 -42.46 -19.92 26.32
C LEU A 736 -41.29 -19.37 27.13
N ALA A 737 -40.09 -19.63 26.67
CA ALA A 737 -38.88 -19.04 27.24
C ALA A 737 -37.86 -18.71 26.15
N ALA A 738 -36.93 -17.81 26.47
CA ALA A 738 -35.83 -17.48 25.57
C ALA A 738 -34.98 -18.72 25.31
N MET A 739 -34.62 -18.95 24.05
CA MET A 739 -33.76 -20.07 23.68
C MET A 739 -32.32 -19.81 24.17
N PRO A 740 -31.73 -20.71 24.97
CA PRO A 740 -30.34 -20.57 25.38
C PRO A 740 -29.41 -20.63 24.14
N PRO A 741 -28.34 -19.81 24.07
CA PRO A 741 -27.46 -19.76 22.90
C PRO A 741 -26.82 -21.10 22.51
N ALA A 742 -26.61 -21.98 23.50
CA ALA A 742 -26.05 -23.32 23.30
C ALA A 742 -26.94 -24.26 22.49
N PHE A 743 -28.24 -23.96 22.35
CA PHE A 743 -29.21 -24.80 21.62
C PHE A 743 -29.76 -24.12 20.37
N GLY A 744 -29.18 -22.97 19.99
CA GLY A 744 -29.62 -22.19 18.85
C GLY A 744 -29.49 -22.89 17.51
N THR A 745 -30.18 -22.38 16.49
CA THR A 745 -30.13 -22.90 15.11
C THR A 745 -28.76 -22.83 14.43
N ARG A 746 -27.78 -22.20 15.07
CA ARG A 746 -26.36 -22.19 14.64
C ARG A 746 -25.59 -23.43 15.10
N ILE A 747 -26.06 -24.10 16.15
CA ILE A 747 -25.45 -25.30 16.72
C ILE A 747 -25.99 -26.54 16.01
N LEU A 748 -27.32 -26.65 15.95
CA LEU A 748 -28.03 -27.63 15.13
C LEU A 748 -29.08 -26.89 14.30
N PRO A 749 -29.11 -27.03 12.95
CA PRO A 749 -30.17 -26.45 12.12
C PRO A 749 -31.58 -26.88 12.56
N ALA A 750 -32.61 -26.22 12.03
CA ALA A 750 -33.99 -26.67 12.20
C ALA A 750 -34.15 -28.03 11.51
N GLN A 751 -34.68 -29.02 12.22
CA GLN A 751 -34.69 -30.40 11.75
C GLN A 751 -35.92 -30.77 10.91
N ALA A 752 -37.01 -30.00 10.98
CA ALA A 752 -38.19 -30.24 10.15
C ALA A 752 -38.08 -29.53 8.80
N THR A 753 -38.26 -30.29 7.72
CA THR A 753 -38.31 -29.77 6.34
C THR A 753 -39.70 -30.01 5.75
N GLU A 754 -40.31 -28.97 5.22
CA GLU A 754 -41.63 -29.03 4.56
C GLU A 754 -41.51 -29.59 3.14
N HIS A 755 -42.44 -30.44 2.75
CA HIS A 755 -42.54 -31.09 1.45
C HIS A 755 -43.99 -31.19 0.98
N ALA A 756 -44.17 -31.41 -0.33
CA ALA A 756 -45.45 -31.76 -0.95
C ALA A 756 -45.27 -33.00 -1.82
N PHE A 757 -46.35 -33.74 -2.09
CA PHE A 757 -46.30 -34.88 -3.00
C PHE A 757 -46.13 -34.42 -4.46
N ALA A 758 -45.24 -35.09 -5.19
CA ALA A 758 -45.08 -34.90 -6.62
C ALA A 758 -46.18 -35.63 -7.41
N PHE A 759 -46.56 -35.06 -8.55
CA PHE A 759 -47.44 -35.68 -9.57
C PHE A 759 -48.89 -35.91 -9.13
N ILE A 760 -49.30 -35.39 -7.98
CA ILE A 760 -50.70 -35.44 -7.54
C ILE A 760 -51.27 -34.04 -7.41
N GLN A 761 -52.53 -33.89 -7.78
CA GLN A 761 -53.29 -32.67 -7.60
C GLN A 761 -54.00 -32.72 -6.25
N VAL A 762 -53.77 -31.70 -5.42
CA VAL A 762 -54.48 -31.51 -4.14
C VAL A 762 -55.97 -31.33 -4.43
N PRO A 763 -56.87 -32.15 -3.83
CA PRO A 763 -58.31 -31.94 -3.99
C PRO A 763 -58.74 -30.54 -3.52
N GLN A 764 -59.54 -29.88 -4.35
CA GLN A 764 -60.10 -28.56 -4.02
C GLN A 764 -61.25 -28.67 -3.02
N ASP A 765 -62.01 -29.76 -3.13
CA ASP A 765 -63.06 -30.12 -2.18
C ASP A 765 -62.47 -30.44 -0.80
N GLU A 766 -63.10 -29.90 0.25
CA GLU A 766 -62.58 -29.94 1.61
C GLU A 766 -62.73 -31.34 2.23
N ASP A 767 -63.86 -32.02 1.97
CA ASP A 767 -64.11 -33.37 2.49
C ASP A 767 -63.21 -34.40 1.78
N ALA A 768 -63.09 -34.31 0.44
CA ALA A 768 -62.18 -35.17 -0.31
C ALA A 768 -60.71 -34.97 0.11
N ARG A 769 -60.30 -33.72 0.39
CA ARG A 769 -58.94 -33.45 0.89
C ARG A 769 -58.74 -34.02 2.28
N ALA A 770 -59.73 -33.92 3.17
CA ALA A 770 -59.67 -34.49 4.52
C ALA A 770 -59.52 -36.02 4.47
N ASP A 771 -60.28 -36.71 3.62
CA ASP A 771 -60.18 -38.17 3.44
C ASP A 771 -58.76 -38.59 2.99
N VAL A 772 -58.14 -37.83 2.08
CA VAL A 772 -56.77 -38.08 1.62
C VAL A 772 -55.76 -37.84 2.74
N VAL A 773 -55.93 -36.75 3.49
CA VAL A 773 -55.07 -36.44 4.65
C VAL A 773 -55.15 -37.56 5.69
N ASP A 774 -56.36 -38.02 6.03
CA ASP A 774 -56.57 -39.11 6.99
C ASP A 774 -55.91 -40.42 6.53
N CYS A 775 -55.97 -40.72 5.23
CA CYS A 775 -55.29 -41.87 4.63
C CYS A 775 -53.76 -41.76 4.80
N ILE A 776 -53.17 -40.61 4.46
CA ILE A 776 -51.72 -40.38 4.59
C ILE A 776 -51.29 -40.36 6.05
N VAL A 777 -52.08 -39.77 6.95
CA VAL A 777 -51.82 -39.77 8.39
C VAL A 777 -51.74 -41.20 8.92
N ARG A 778 -52.70 -42.05 8.55
CA ARG A 778 -52.71 -43.45 8.94
C ARG A 778 -51.52 -44.23 8.39
N ASP A 779 -51.12 -43.93 7.16
CA ASP A 779 -50.17 -44.75 6.42
C ASP A 779 -48.71 -44.37 6.69
N ILE A 780 -48.39 -43.07 6.84
CA ILE A 780 -46.99 -42.62 6.94
C ILE A 780 -46.65 -41.70 8.12
N GLN A 781 -47.63 -41.09 8.81
CA GLN A 781 -47.26 -40.19 9.93
C GLN A 781 -46.59 -40.96 11.07
N ASN A 782 -45.53 -40.39 11.65
CA ASN A 782 -44.70 -41.01 12.68
C ASN A 782 -44.03 -42.33 12.24
N SER A 783 -43.74 -42.47 10.95
CA SER A 783 -43.04 -43.62 10.39
C SER A 783 -41.77 -43.20 9.63
N GLN A 784 -40.85 -44.14 9.47
CA GLN A 784 -39.68 -43.96 8.61
C GLN A 784 -40.04 -44.35 7.17
N CYS A 785 -39.81 -43.43 6.23
CA CYS A 785 -40.06 -43.62 4.81
C CYS A 785 -38.79 -43.37 3.99
N LEU A 786 -38.85 -43.74 2.71
CA LEU A 786 -37.83 -43.38 1.72
C LEU A 786 -38.35 -42.24 0.85
N MET A 787 -37.62 -41.14 0.80
CA MET A 787 -38.04 -39.94 0.07
C MET A 787 -37.05 -39.57 -1.03
N ASN A 788 -37.56 -39.29 -2.22
CA ASN A 788 -36.81 -38.76 -3.34
C ASN A 788 -37.34 -37.39 -3.75
N VAL A 789 -36.46 -36.41 -3.93
CA VAL A 789 -36.85 -35.07 -4.39
C VAL A 789 -36.96 -35.08 -5.91
N GLU A 790 -38.16 -34.85 -6.44
CA GLU A 790 -38.41 -34.88 -7.90
C GLU A 790 -38.16 -33.50 -8.52
N TYR A 791 -38.75 -32.45 -7.95
CA TYR A 791 -38.57 -31.07 -8.42
C TYR A 791 -38.83 -30.04 -7.32
N SER A 792 -38.32 -28.82 -7.53
CA SER A 792 -38.57 -27.70 -6.62
C SER A 792 -39.93 -27.07 -6.91
N GLY A 793 -40.80 -26.95 -5.89
CA GLY A 793 -42.05 -26.20 -5.97
C GLY A 793 -41.88 -24.72 -5.62
N VAL A 794 -42.97 -23.96 -5.71
CA VAL A 794 -43.00 -22.53 -5.38
C VAL A 794 -42.80 -22.30 -3.87
N THR A 795 -43.36 -23.18 -3.04
CA THR A 795 -43.35 -23.10 -1.58
C THR A 795 -42.37 -24.08 -0.94
N CYS A 796 -42.42 -25.35 -1.37
CA CYS A 796 -41.57 -26.43 -0.88
C CYS A 796 -41.22 -27.43 -2.00
N PRO A 797 -40.18 -28.25 -1.82
CA PRO A 797 -39.83 -29.31 -2.78
C PRO A 797 -40.95 -30.35 -2.91
N HIS A 798 -41.23 -30.78 -4.13
CA HIS A 798 -42.16 -31.86 -4.42
C HIS A 798 -41.40 -33.18 -4.50
N VAL A 799 -41.92 -34.19 -3.82
CA VAL A 799 -41.20 -35.44 -3.54
C VAL A 799 -42.06 -36.66 -3.83
N THR A 800 -41.42 -37.78 -4.13
CA THR A 800 -42.03 -39.11 -4.07
C THR A 800 -41.64 -39.76 -2.74
N ILE A 801 -42.60 -40.39 -2.08
CA ILE A 801 -42.39 -41.13 -0.83
C ILE A 801 -42.71 -42.61 -1.07
N GLN A 802 -41.84 -43.46 -0.56
CA GLN A 802 -42.02 -44.91 -0.53
C GLN A 802 -42.08 -45.42 0.91
N PHE A 803 -42.92 -46.43 1.13
CA PHE A 803 -42.92 -47.17 2.40
C PHE A 803 -41.55 -47.81 2.65
N GLY A 804 -41.08 -47.78 3.90
CA GLY A 804 -39.73 -48.26 4.24
C GLY A 804 -39.52 -49.77 4.01
N ASP A 805 -40.60 -50.56 4.08
CA ASP A 805 -40.62 -52.01 3.95
C ASP A 805 -40.99 -52.47 2.53
N THR A 806 -42.15 -52.09 2.01
CA THR A 806 -42.63 -52.55 0.69
C THR A 806 -41.99 -51.79 -0.47
N LYS A 807 -41.50 -50.57 -0.20
CA LYS A 807 -41.02 -49.60 -1.21
C LYS A 807 -42.08 -49.17 -2.23
N ASP A 808 -43.35 -49.42 -1.93
CA ASP A 808 -44.45 -48.92 -2.76
C ASP A 808 -44.56 -47.40 -2.63
N ASP A 809 -44.86 -46.73 -3.74
CA ASP A 809 -45.02 -45.28 -3.80
C ASP A 809 -46.37 -44.87 -3.22
N VAL A 810 -46.32 -44.03 -2.18
CA VAL A 810 -47.48 -43.58 -1.41
C VAL A 810 -48.38 -42.68 -2.26
N GLY A 811 -47.80 -41.75 -3.03
CA GLY A 811 -48.57 -40.86 -3.91
C GLY A 811 -49.25 -41.62 -5.04
N LEU A 812 -48.58 -42.64 -5.58
CA LEU A 812 -49.17 -43.57 -6.55
C LEU A 812 -50.31 -44.40 -5.94
N GLY A 813 -50.18 -44.82 -4.68
CA GLY A 813 -51.25 -45.50 -3.94
C GLY A 813 -52.53 -44.67 -3.90
N LEU A 814 -52.42 -43.39 -3.56
CA LEU A 814 -53.57 -42.47 -3.51
C LEU A 814 -54.27 -42.32 -4.87
N VAL A 815 -53.51 -42.29 -5.97
CA VAL A 815 -54.11 -42.26 -7.32
C VAL A 815 -54.80 -43.59 -7.65
N LYS A 816 -54.20 -44.73 -7.28
CA LYS A 816 -54.82 -46.06 -7.51
C LYS A 816 -56.14 -46.23 -6.76
N GLU A 817 -56.24 -45.64 -5.58
CA GLU A 817 -57.47 -45.64 -4.77
C GLU A 817 -58.51 -44.60 -5.24
N GLY A 818 -58.16 -43.76 -6.23
CA GLY A 818 -59.04 -42.74 -6.76
C GLY A 818 -59.23 -41.54 -5.82
N LEU A 819 -58.37 -41.40 -4.81
CA LEU A 819 -58.45 -40.32 -3.81
C LEU A 819 -57.90 -38.99 -4.34
N VAL A 820 -56.94 -39.04 -5.28
CA VAL A 820 -56.34 -37.85 -5.90
C VAL A 820 -56.18 -38.01 -7.41
N MET A 821 -56.22 -36.89 -8.13
CA MET A 821 -55.95 -36.84 -9.56
C MET A 821 -54.45 -36.65 -9.82
N VAL A 822 -53.99 -37.07 -10.99
CA VAL A 822 -52.59 -36.89 -11.42
C VAL A 822 -52.36 -35.44 -11.85
N ASP A 823 -51.34 -34.78 -11.31
CA ASP A 823 -50.85 -33.48 -11.79
C ASP A 823 -49.79 -33.70 -12.88
N VAL A 824 -50.20 -33.54 -14.14
CA VAL A 824 -49.38 -33.86 -15.31
C VAL A 824 -48.26 -32.84 -15.50
N ARG A 825 -47.03 -33.34 -15.62
CA ARG A 825 -45.85 -32.50 -15.78
C ARG A 825 -45.51 -32.27 -17.26
N LYS A 826 -45.15 -31.03 -17.61
CA LYS A 826 -44.78 -30.65 -18.99
C LYS A 826 -43.33 -31.04 -19.32
N GLU A 827 -42.53 -31.33 -18.30
CA GLU A 827 -41.13 -31.70 -18.42
C GLU A 827 -40.99 -33.14 -18.96
N LYS A 828 -40.39 -33.30 -20.15
CA LYS A 828 -40.29 -34.59 -20.87
C LYS A 828 -39.70 -35.76 -20.07
N HIS A 829 -38.79 -35.50 -19.12
CA HIS A 829 -38.20 -36.55 -18.28
C HIS A 829 -39.16 -37.06 -17.18
N LEU A 830 -40.13 -36.24 -16.78
CA LEU A 830 -41.19 -36.59 -15.82
C LEU A 830 -42.41 -37.18 -16.53
N GLN A 831 -42.66 -36.83 -17.79
CA GLN A 831 -43.73 -37.40 -18.62
C GLN A 831 -43.65 -38.94 -18.79
N LYS A 832 -42.45 -39.52 -18.78
CA LYS A 832 -42.28 -41.00 -18.80
C LYS A 832 -42.86 -41.67 -17.55
N ILE A 833 -42.90 -40.98 -16.41
CA ILE A 833 -43.48 -41.47 -15.15
C ILE A 833 -45.01 -41.40 -15.22
N ASP A 834 -45.54 -40.25 -15.66
CA ASP A 834 -47.00 -40.03 -15.83
C ASP A 834 -47.62 -41.12 -16.73
N ILE A 835 -47.05 -41.35 -17.91
CA ILE A 835 -47.65 -42.23 -18.94
C ILE A 835 -47.53 -43.72 -18.59
N THR A 836 -46.42 -44.16 -18.00
CA THR A 836 -46.16 -45.60 -17.78
C THR A 836 -46.62 -46.10 -16.41
N THR A 837 -46.66 -45.22 -15.40
CA THR A 837 -46.90 -45.61 -14.01
C THR A 837 -48.32 -45.26 -13.53
N PHE A 838 -48.88 -44.14 -14.01
CA PHE A 838 -50.20 -43.66 -13.57
C PHE A 838 -51.33 -43.93 -14.59
N TYR A 839 -51.08 -43.81 -15.90
CA TYR A 839 -52.09 -44.06 -16.94
C TYR A 839 -52.30 -45.55 -17.32
N GLY A 840 -51.45 -46.46 -16.84
CA GLY A 840 -51.60 -47.91 -17.06
C GLY A 840 -52.84 -48.55 -16.42
N TYR A 841 -53.50 -47.84 -15.49
CA TYR A 841 -54.62 -48.37 -14.70
C TYR A 841 -55.96 -47.63 -14.91
N LEU A 842 -56.01 -46.58 -15.72
CA LEU A 842 -57.24 -45.82 -16.00
C LEU A 842 -58.18 -46.49 -17.02
N PHE A 843 -57.80 -47.63 -17.61
CA PHE A 843 -58.59 -48.36 -18.64
C PHE A 843 -59.29 -49.63 -18.11
N HIS A 844 -59.85 -49.61 -16.90
CA HIS A 844 -60.73 -50.69 -16.41
C HIS A 844 -62.03 -50.19 -15.75
N TYR A 845 -62.49 -48.98 -16.08
CA TYR A 845 -63.89 -48.59 -15.86
C TYR A 845 -64.59 -48.46 -17.21
N ASP A 846 -65.48 -49.40 -17.48
CA ASP A 846 -66.29 -49.53 -18.69
C ASP A 846 -67.38 -48.42 -18.66
N PHE A 847 -67.02 -47.22 -19.11
CA PHE A 847 -67.98 -46.12 -19.31
C PHE A 847 -68.98 -46.53 -20.38
N ARG A 848 -70.24 -46.77 -19.99
CA ARG A 848 -71.32 -46.99 -20.96
C ARG A 848 -71.76 -45.64 -21.51
N ALA A 849 -72.30 -45.67 -22.73
CA ALA A 849 -72.68 -44.48 -23.51
C ALA A 849 -73.74 -43.60 -22.81
N ASP A 850 -74.35 -44.11 -21.75
CA ASP A 850 -75.40 -43.56 -20.91
C ASP A 850 -74.88 -42.38 -20.07
N ASP A 851 -73.62 -42.42 -19.61
CA ASP A 851 -73.06 -41.45 -18.65
C ASP A 851 -72.60 -40.13 -19.32
N ALA A 852 -72.44 -40.13 -20.65
CA ALA A 852 -71.95 -38.97 -21.40
C ALA A 852 -73.00 -37.83 -21.52
N ASP A 853 -74.29 -38.17 -21.44
CA ASP A 853 -75.38 -37.18 -21.52
C ASP A 853 -75.60 -36.43 -20.18
N GLU A 854 -75.21 -37.00 -19.04
CA GLU A 854 -75.36 -36.36 -17.72
C GLU A 854 -74.32 -35.26 -17.47
N PHE A 855 -73.13 -35.39 -18.07
CA PHE A 855 -72.02 -34.42 -17.93
C PHE A 855 -71.92 -33.42 -19.08
N GLY A 856 -72.91 -33.37 -19.98
CA GLY A 856 -73.06 -32.26 -20.95
C GLY A 856 -72.03 -32.21 -22.07
N TYR A 857 -71.31 -33.30 -22.34
CA TYR A 857 -70.36 -33.36 -23.45
C TYR A 857 -71.04 -33.86 -24.73
N ARG A 858 -71.38 -32.94 -25.65
CA ARG A 858 -71.63 -33.29 -27.05
C ARG A 858 -70.32 -33.21 -27.84
N ARG A 859 -70.09 -34.24 -28.65
CA ARG A 859 -68.92 -34.43 -29.52
C ARG A 859 -68.59 -33.24 -30.41
#